data_AF-A0A9P6NVQ6-F1
#
_entry.id   AF-A0A9P6NVQ6-F1
#
_cell.length_a   1.000
_cell.length_b   1.000
_cell.length_c   1.000
_cell.angle_alpha   90.00
_cell.angle_beta   90.00
_cell.angle_gamma   90.00
#
_symmetry.space_group_name_H-M   'P 1'
#
loop_
_entity.id
_entity.type
_entity.pdbx_description
1 polymer ?
#
loop_
_entity_poly.entity_id
_entity_poly.type
_entity_poly.pdbx_seq_one_letter_code
_entity_poly.pdbx_strand_id
1 'polypeptide(L)'
;MELYINELPNHSHLTDIRLELIDSISNVLHQQPFKTTHLKSNQKLINFDVLVRQNYIRTYQNNYNRSQSKYSAIVTFPTINIVKQFEDYVEKQPISIFDNFMIHFKRSSIGGRSIIPHPELIRHLKETPFKDRIQVLEEQLEHEKLLRPFSISCLEFGRPSKFQGKLIFSSEHALYLATGDSLLNFDTINNSLIIKWPTASTFKSLIIKMKSIQRIEADQLSVILWMDCPPTFERIEIDQNHQFDYEEQDDGFQVKTRYRIACPNHNQEHIFPYVCDRIRITFGTHKAFKEFCTRKSIIRLPKIVYCIRPSIEQNLYSLKNLAKLQDFLICFSIQVGFQIETILSHSLLNPNEILMICKSLKGIDSNHAERALIKFVGKLTQLQSKADDADNEDNDEIKDNEYDYLDILSDSLKSTLQSGPQDPRIISGDCFPCRTVIITPTRFIFEGPITERSNSVLRNYGETHNFIRITIRDENGLRLRVDRDVEISSLLKSRYSDILIHGLQLCGRVFEFLGYSSSALREHQAWFVCPFYKASLITAASIRDRLGDFSKVIHIPARYMARVAQAFTSTRKSLTLLPSQIIRIEDVERGGSCFTDGVGTISPDLAQQVNEALSAGMPLRKRKDQARSTCFQIRLGGFKGMLSVDSALNKSCVCVRPSMDKFSAPESLTLDIVDTFTRPLPAYLNRPMVKVLEDLGIHEQVFLSLQRTMLQTVERSRTNMRRASELMRSLSLAHQSGLSNVLKQLGNMLGDESDPCSEFIEECYDLMIMQSLRDLKYRARIPLKDSFTLVGVADEDEILAPNSIYACVQFPGKTPIYLEGPITISRSPCLHPGDIRVVSGVGQLDSLHAPRLSKLVNCVVFSVKGVRSLPSCLGGGDLDGDLYTLITLPELIPPSSKLHPPASYAPPQMKRLDRPCTIQDGAEFFLDYISSDLVGVIASRHLHVADQQEEGTKDDKCIELAALHSDAVDYPKTGVAVSIDRLPRAESRLKPDFMCPEHYARRKGDDYYESTKVLGKLFRQIPAEKIDIFHRTRHSGGIESYTYTEVVSRSRFNKGQPFGKVDPTGTISKAIKRGVRRATHQIAQPDLNLLDEFKITMESFGEDLMRICKLNTLSRKKNRHLSETEAFMGVITDTTSDKKLKKSTVDKLEEQTEALFDSLRAGIIGFRDERSGYESDTIMLDTDPKDPIVIERERQINRAYTAWHVATSAEPQTFGAHSFGFIALSILLSRF
;
A
#
# COMPACT_ATOMS: atom_id res chain seq x y z
N MET A 1 -3.08 43.44 -10.72
CA MET A 1 -4.33 43.86 -10.04
C MET A 1 -4.05 44.09 -8.55
N GLU A 2 -2.82 44.50 -8.21
CA GLU A 2 -2.36 44.67 -6.84
C GLU A 2 -1.70 46.03 -6.68
N LEU A 3 -1.96 46.68 -5.55
CA LEU A 3 -1.26 47.89 -5.12
C LEU A 3 -0.46 47.59 -3.86
N TYR A 4 0.71 48.20 -3.75
CA TYR A 4 1.65 48.04 -2.64
C TYR A 4 1.74 49.32 -1.84
N ILE A 5 1.72 49.20 -0.51
CA ILE A 5 1.94 50.29 0.43
C ILE A 5 3.28 50.03 1.13
N ASN A 6 4.27 50.88 0.88
CA ASN A 6 5.61 50.70 1.44
C ASN A 6 5.71 51.14 2.90
N GLU A 7 4.98 52.21 3.24
CA GLU A 7 5.11 52.89 4.52
C GLU A 7 3.75 52.93 5.22
N LEU A 8 3.67 52.27 6.37
CA LEU A 8 2.51 52.23 7.26
C LEU A 8 2.94 52.68 8.67
N PRO A 9 2.03 53.27 9.47
CA PRO A 9 2.35 53.75 10.80
C PRO A 9 2.74 52.59 11.71
N ASN A 10 3.65 52.86 12.65
CA ASN A 10 4.03 51.89 13.68
C ASN A 10 2.93 51.82 14.74
N HIS A 11 1.90 51.01 14.48
CA HIS A 11 0.84 50.70 15.44
C HIS A 11 1.15 49.40 16.22
N SER A 12 0.50 49.22 17.37
CA SER A 12 0.72 48.10 18.29
C SER A 12 0.32 46.74 17.71
N HIS A 13 -0.75 46.64 16.91
CA HIS A 13 -1.20 45.39 16.30
C HIS A 13 -1.41 45.48 14.78
N LEU A 14 -0.89 44.47 14.06
CA LEU A 14 -1.05 44.28 12.60
C LEU A 14 -2.53 44.25 12.18
N THR A 15 -3.39 43.69 13.02
CA THR A 15 -4.84 43.60 12.79
C THR A 15 -5.50 44.97 12.72
N ASP A 16 -5.10 45.91 13.57
CA ASP A 16 -5.68 47.27 13.58
C ASP A 16 -5.37 47.99 12.27
N ILE A 17 -4.12 47.91 11.81
CA ILE A 17 -3.69 48.49 10.53
C ILE A 17 -4.48 47.87 9.37
N ARG A 18 -4.70 46.55 9.40
CA ARG A 18 -5.46 45.85 8.36
C ARG A 18 -6.92 46.30 8.33
N LEU A 19 -7.58 46.42 9.49
CA LEU A 19 -8.98 46.83 9.59
C LEU A 19 -9.17 48.28 9.15
N GLU A 20 -8.26 49.17 9.56
CA GLU A 20 -8.29 50.58 9.18
C GLU A 20 -8.10 50.79 7.67
N LEU A 21 -7.23 49.98 7.05
CA LEU A 21 -7.06 49.94 5.60
C LEU A 21 -8.33 49.43 4.90
N ILE A 22 -9.00 48.41 5.44
CA ILE A 22 -10.27 47.91 4.89
C ILE A 22 -11.33 49.01 4.93
N ASP A 23 -11.48 49.71 6.06
CA ASP A 23 -12.44 50.81 6.20
C ASP A 23 -12.12 51.95 5.22
N SER A 24 -10.87 52.41 5.19
CA SER A 24 -10.46 53.55 4.37
C SER A 24 -10.56 53.27 2.86
N ILE A 25 -10.21 52.06 2.43
CA ILE A 25 -10.28 51.66 1.02
C ILE A 25 -11.74 51.40 0.59
N SER A 26 -12.55 50.78 1.45
CA SER A 26 -13.98 50.53 1.15
C SER A 26 -14.78 51.83 1.07
N ASN A 27 -14.49 52.81 1.93
CA ASN A 27 -15.08 54.14 1.88
C ASN A 27 -14.90 54.82 0.52
N VAL A 28 -13.78 54.57 -0.15
CA VAL A 28 -13.52 55.08 -1.50
C VAL A 28 -14.20 54.21 -2.56
N LEU A 29 -13.95 52.90 -2.54
CA LEU A 29 -14.44 51.98 -3.58
C LEU A 29 -15.97 51.87 -3.65
N HIS A 30 -16.69 52.20 -2.58
CA HIS A 30 -18.15 52.08 -2.51
C HIS A 30 -18.87 53.43 -2.69
N GLN A 31 -18.14 54.50 -3.02
CA GLN A 31 -18.67 55.82 -3.37
C GLN A 31 -18.56 56.11 -4.89
N GLN A 32 -19.12 57.25 -5.34
CA GLN A 32 -18.93 57.73 -6.72
C GLN A 32 -17.46 58.17 -6.90
N PRO A 33 -16.75 57.82 -7.99
CA PRO A 33 -17.21 57.35 -9.31
C PRO A 33 -17.20 55.82 -9.54
N PHE A 34 -16.89 55.02 -8.53
CA PHE A 34 -16.78 53.54 -8.65
C PHE A 34 -18.14 52.84 -8.78
N LYS A 35 -19.22 53.56 -8.45
CA LYS A 35 -20.62 53.18 -8.73
C LYS A 35 -21.01 53.59 -10.14
N THR A 36 -21.08 52.63 -11.08
CA THR A 36 -21.57 52.88 -12.46
C THR A 36 -22.94 53.58 -12.46
N THR A 37 -23.07 54.67 -13.21
CA THR A 37 -24.20 55.62 -13.23
C THR A 37 -25.52 55.07 -13.80
N HIS A 38 -25.63 53.76 -14.08
CA HIS A 38 -26.87 53.14 -14.53
C HIS A 38 -27.21 51.85 -13.75
N LEU A 39 -28.37 51.88 -13.08
CA LEU A 39 -29.30 50.78 -12.75
C LEU A 39 -29.15 49.98 -11.42
N LYS A 40 -30.30 49.95 -10.69
CA LYS A 40 -30.88 49.01 -9.70
C LYS A 40 -30.15 48.75 -8.36
N SER A 41 -30.94 48.80 -7.28
CA SER A 41 -30.59 48.80 -5.84
C SER A 41 -29.96 47.52 -5.26
N ASN A 42 -29.31 46.66 -6.07
CA ASN A 42 -28.81 45.36 -5.62
C ASN A 42 -27.45 44.95 -6.23
N GLN A 43 -26.57 45.91 -6.56
CA GLN A 43 -25.19 45.58 -6.95
C GLN A 43 -24.36 45.21 -5.71
N LYS A 44 -23.68 44.05 -5.77
CA LYS A 44 -22.72 43.59 -4.73
C LYS A 44 -21.58 44.60 -4.61
N LEU A 45 -21.27 45.01 -3.38
CA LEU A 45 -20.12 45.85 -3.07
C LEU A 45 -18.83 45.23 -3.62
N ILE A 46 -17.93 46.07 -4.15
CA ILE A 46 -16.66 45.62 -4.70
C ILE A 46 -15.83 45.01 -3.57
N ASN A 47 -15.54 43.71 -3.69
CA ASN A 47 -14.69 42.99 -2.75
C ASN A 47 -13.20 43.18 -3.09
N PHE A 48 -12.34 43.20 -2.07
CA PHE A 48 -10.89 43.34 -2.20
C PHE A 48 -10.22 42.70 -0.97
N ASP A 49 -8.95 42.32 -1.09
CA ASP A 49 -8.16 41.76 0.02
C ASP A 49 -7.05 42.73 0.45
N VAL A 50 -6.79 42.78 1.75
CA VAL A 50 -5.72 43.57 2.36
C VAL A 50 -4.83 42.63 3.17
N LEU A 51 -3.57 42.51 2.75
CA LEU A 51 -2.54 41.73 3.43
C LEU A 51 -1.48 42.67 3.98
N VAL A 52 -1.45 42.84 5.30
CA VAL A 52 -0.40 43.61 6.00
C VAL A 52 0.74 42.67 6.40
N ARG A 53 1.98 43.11 6.22
CA ARG A 53 3.20 42.35 6.53
C ARG A 53 4.14 43.21 7.38
N GLN A 54 4.89 42.54 8.24
CA GLN A 54 6.02 43.15 8.94
C GLN A 54 7.28 43.06 8.08
N ASN A 55 7.97 44.18 7.92
CA ASN A 55 9.21 44.27 7.15
C ASN A 55 10.38 43.74 8.01
N TYR A 56 11.10 42.73 7.53
CA TYR A 56 12.32 42.27 8.19
C TYR A 56 13.48 43.21 7.83
N ILE A 57 13.92 44.04 8.78
CA ILE A 57 15.13 44.86 8.63
C ILE A 57 16.34 43.93 8.74
N ARG A 58 16.99 43.60 7.62
CA ARG A 58 18.35 43.04 7.66
C ARG A 58 19.31 44.18 7.99
N THR A 59 19.89 44.18 9.18
CA THR A 59 20.96 45.09 9.59
C THR A 59 22.22 44.81 8.79
N TYR A 60 22.36 45.48 7.65
CA TYR A 60 23.67 45.70 7.02
C TYR A 60 23.79 47.17 6.63
N GLN A 61 24.78 47.80 7.28
CA GLN A 61 25.42 49.09 7.02
C GLN A 61 24.68 50.40 7.41
N ASN A 62 25.42 51.15 8.25
CA ASN A 62 25.19 52.52 8.69
C ASN A 62 24.98 53.50 7.53
N ASN A 63 23.90 54.29 7.57
CA ASN A 63 23.94 55.75 7.48
C ASN A 63 22.54 56.40 7.60
N TYR A 64 22.41 57.30 8.57
CA TYR A 64 21.53 58.47 8.71
C TYR A 64 20.00 58.39 8.47
N ASN A 65 19.26 58.57 9.58
CA ASN A 65 18.01 59.33 9.74
C ASN A 65 16.91 59.21 8.67
N ARG A 66 16.34 58.02 8.50
CA ARG A 66 14.92 57.86 8.10
C ARG A 66 14.28 56.78 8.98
N SER A 67 13.21 57.12 9.69
CA SER A 67 12.36 56.14 10.35
C SER A 67 11.74 55.23 9.28
N GLN A 68 12.33 54.06 9.02
CA GLN A 68 11.71 53.06 8.15
C GLN A 68 10.48 52.49 8.84
N SER A 69 9.36 52.42 8.13
CA SER A 69 8.12 51.82 8.65
C SER A 69 8.33 50.33 8.93
N LYS A 70 7.84 49.86 10.08
CA LYS A 70 7.90 48.44 10.48
C LYS A 70 6.97 47.57 9.62
N TYR A 71 6.00 48.17 8.95
CA TYR A 71 4.95 47.45 8.22
C TYR A 71 4.81 47.92 6.76
N SER A 72 4.37 47.00 5.91
CA SER A 72 3.94 47.22 4.52
C SER A 72 2.63 46.48 4.26
N ALA A 73 1.90 46.82 3.19
CA ALA A 73 0.68 46.11 2.82
C ALA A 73 0.55 45.90 1.32
N ILE A 74 -0.18 44.84 0.97
CA ILE A 74 -0.59 44.53 -0.40
C ILE A 74 -2.12 44.57 -0.43
N VAL A 75 -2.66 45.30 -1.40
CA VAL A 75 -4.10 45.40 -1.64
C VAL A 75 -4.40 44.77 -3.00
N THR A 76 -5.25 43.74 -3.01
CA THR A 76 -5.58 42.97 -4.21
C THR A 76 -7.03 43.20 -4.62
N PHE A 77 -7.23 43.61 -5.87
CA PHE A 77 -8.54 43.95 -6.44
C PHE A 77 -8.99 42.90 -7.48
N PRO A 78 -10.30 42.73 -7.73
CA PRO A 78 -10.82 41.66 -8.58
C PRO A 78 -10.59 41.90 -10.09
N THR A 79 -10.35 43.15 -10.52
CA THR A 79 -10.07 43.49 -11.94
C THR A 79 -9.05 44.61 -12.08
N ILE A 80 -8.36 44.66 -13.24
CA ILE A 80 -7.39 45.72 -13.57
C ILE A 80 -8.08 47.09 -13.69
N ASN A 81 -9.32 47.13 -14.17
CA ASN A 81 -10.05 48.39 -14.36
C ASN A 81 -10.32 49.10 -13.03
N ILE A 82 -10.69 48.34 -11.99
CA ILE A 82 -10.92 48.90 -10.64
C ILE A 82 -9.62 49.47 -10.08
N VAL A 83 -8.50 48.78 -10.25
CA VAL A 83 -7.18 49.29 -9.81
C VAL A 83 -6.86 50.62 -10.46
N LYS A 84 -7.02 50.75 -11.79
CA LYS A 84 -6.73 51.99 -12.51
C LYS A 84 -7.61 53.14 -12.03
N GLN A 85 -8.92 52.90 -11.89
CA GLN A 85 -9.85 53.91 -11.37
C GLN A 85 -9.50 54.33 -9.92
N PHE A 86 -9.05 53.37 -9.11
CA PHE A 86 -8.67 53.60 -7.72
C PHE A 86 -7.36 54.40 -7.63
N GLU A 87 -6.36 54.05 -8.44
CA GLU A 87 -5.12 54.83 -8.56
C GLU A 87 -5.40 56.28 -8.97
N ASP A 88 -6.20 56.49 -10.02
CA ASP A 88 -6.55 57.84 -10.52
C ASP A 88 -7.33 58.67 -9.48
N TYR A 89 -8.12 58.03 -8.62
CA TYR A 89 -8.85 58.69 -7.55
C TYR A 89 -7.90 59.09 -6.41
N VAL A 90 -7.07 58.16 -5.93
CA VAL A 90 -6.19 58.39 -4.79
C VAL A 90 -5.07 59.39 -5.11
N GLU A 91 -4.67 59.51 -6.38
CA GLU A 91 -3.75 60.56 -6.84
C GLU A 91 -4.35 61.97 -6.70
N LYS A 92 -5.67 62.11 -6.82
CA LYS A 92 -6.40 63.39 -6.67
C LYS A 92 -6.89 63.63 -5.24
N GLN A 93 -7.26 62.57 -4.54
CA GLN A 93 -7.75 62.59 -3.16
C GLN A 93 -7.02 61.51 -2.35
N PRO A 94 -5.86 61.86 -1.75
CA PRO A 94 -5.04 60.87 -1.07
C PRO A 94 -5.73 60.38 0.21
N ILE A 95 -5.63 59.08 0.47
CA ILE A 95 -6.28 58.42 1.61
C ILE A 95 -5.39 58.51 2.84
N SER A 96 -5.96 58.87 3.98
CA SER A 96 -5.31 58.80 5.29
C SER A 96 -5.91 57.70 6.16
N ILE A 97 -5.09 57.06 6.99
CA ILE A 97 -5.51 56.17 8.07
C ILE A 97 -5.12 56.77 9.43
N PHE A 98 -5.86 56.41 10.49
CA PHE A 98 -5.61 56.88 11.86
C PHE A 98 -5.52 58.42 11.97
N ASP A 99 -6.50 59.10 11.38
CA ASP A 99 -6.73 60.54 11.39
C ASP A 99 -5.63 61.47 10.83
N ASN A 100 -4.41 60.99 10.54
CA ASN A 100 -3.31 61.85 10.06
C ASN A 100 -2.20 61.16 9.23
N PHE A 101 -2.25 59.84 8.96
CA PHE A 101 -1.19 59.16 8.21
C PHE A 101 -1.56 58.94 6.74
N MET A 102 -0.91 59.65 5.83
CA MET A 102 -1.16 59.56 4.39
C MET A 102 -0.60 58.27 3.78
N ILE A 103 -1.44 57.55 3.02
CA ILE A 103 -1.05 56.29 2.36
C ILE A 103 -0.56 56.56 0.93
N HIS A 104 0.62 56.04 0.64
CA HIS A 104 1.18 56.04 -0.71
C HIS A 104 1.08 54.65 -1.35
N PHE A 105 0.20 54.53 -2.35
CA PHE A 105 0.06 53.32 -3.17
C PHE A 105 1.07 53.33 -4.32
N LYS A 106 1.74 52.19 -4.55
CA LYS A 106 2.60 51.96 -5.72
C LYS A 106 2.18 50.69 -6.44
N ARG A 107 2.40 50.60 -7.74
CA ARG A 107 2.21 49.34 -8.47
C ARG A 107 3.21 48.29 -8.00
N SER A 108 2.68 47.11 -7.70
CA SER A 108 3.49 45.95 -7.33
C SER A 108 4.35 45.53 -8.53
N SER A 109 5.66 45.79 -8.46
CA SER A 109 6.63 45.38 -9.48
C SER A 109 7.91 44.86 -8.84
N ILE A 110 8.42 43.73 -9.34
CA ILE A 110 9.74 43.19 -8.99
C ILE A 110 10.59 43.25 -10.27
N GLY A 111 11.67 44.03 -10.25
CA GLY A 111 12.58 44.19 -11.40
C GLY A 111 11.90 44.78 -12.66
N GLY A 112 10.87 45.62 -12.51
CA GLY A 112 10.15 46.23 -13.63
C GLY A 112 9.04 45.38 -14.26
N ARG A 113 8.76 44.17 -13.77
CA ARG A 113 7.63 43.33 -14.22
C ARG A 113 6.46 43.36 -13.22
N SER A 114 5.24 43.46 -13.73
CA SER A 114 3.99 43.50 -12.95
C SER A 114 3.70 42.15 -12.30
N ILE A 115 3.41 42.12 -10.99
CA ILE A 115 3.05 40.89 -10.27
C ILE A 115 1.60 40.47 -10.60
N ILE A 116 1.41 39.18 -10.88
CA ILE A 116 0.09 38.59 -11.14
C ILE A 116 -0.45 37.99 -9.82
N PRO A 117 -1.57 38.51 -9.27
CA PRO A 117 -2.19 37.97 -8.06
C PRO A 117 -2.67 36.53 -8.23
N HIS A 118 -2.77 35.80 -7.11
CA HIS A 118 -3.19 34.39 -7.10
C HIS A 118 -4.57 34.18 -7.74
N PRO A 119 -4.73 33.26 -8.72
CA PRO A 119 -6.00 33.09 -9.46
C PRO A 119 -7.20 32.75 -8.58
N GLU A 120 -7.02 31.95 -7.52
CA GLU A 120 -8.13 31.65 -6.59
C GLU A 120 -8.54 32.86 -5.74
N LEU A 121 -7.60 33.73 -5.36
CA LEU A 121 -7.93 34.95 -4.62
C LEU A 121 -8.76 35.87 -5.53
N ILE A 122 -8.35 36.04 -6.79
CA ILE A 122 -9.12 36.82 -7.77
C ILE A 122 -10.49 36.20 -8.02
N ARG A 123 -10.59 34.87 -8.13
CA ARG A 123 -11.88 34.18 -8.25
C ARG A 123 -12.75 34.39 -7.00
N HIS A 124 -12.18 34.25 -5.81
CA HIS A 124 -12.87 34.47 -4.53
C HIS A 124 -13.39 35.90 -4.43
N LEU A 125 -12.57 36.90 -4.74
CA LEU A 125 -12.96 38.31 -4.75
C LEU A 125 -14.06 38.64 -5.78
N LYS A 126 -14.18 37.85 -6.86
CA LYS A 126 -15.26 37.98 -7.85
C LYS A 126 -16.55 37.28 -7.41
N GLU A 127 -16.44 36.15 -6.71
CA GLU A 127 -17.58 35.27 -6.40
C GLU A 127 -18.22 35.59 -5.03
N THR A 128 -17.44 36.12 -4.08
CA THR A 128 -17.88 36.38 -2.70
C THR A 128 -18.16 37.86 -2.43
N PRO A 129 -19.14 38.16 -1.56
CA PRO A 129 -19.43 39.55 -1.17
C PRO A 129 -18.27 40.16 -0.38
N PHE A 130 -18.13 41.49 -0.45
CA PHE A 130 -17.25 42.26 0.44
C PHE A 130 -17.63 42.03 1.90
N LYS A 131 -16.62 41.96 2.77
CA LYS A 131 -16.77 41.86 4.22
C LYS A 131 -16.33 43.16 4.86
N ASP A 132 -17.22 43.76 5.64
CA ASP A 132 -16.90 44.95 6.43
C ASP A 132 -16.06 44.60 7.67
N ARG A 133 -15.58 45.64 8.38
CA ARG A 133 -14.79 45.49 9.61
C ARG A 133 -15.45 44.63 10.67
N ILE A 134 -16.77 44.73 10.84
CA ILE A 134 -17.50 43.98 11.86
C ILE A 134 -17.47 42.50 11.51
N GLN A 135 -17.77 42.13 10.26
CA GLN A 135 -17.76 40.75 9.80
C GLN A 135 -16.37 40.12 9.84
N VAL A 136 -15.31 40.88 9.51
CA VAL A 136 -13.92 40.40 9.61
C VAL A 136 -13.52 40.17 11.07
N LEU A 137 -13.90 41.08 11.98
CA LEU A 137 -13.68 40.92 13.42
C LEU A 137 -14.46 39.74 13.99
N GLU A 138 -15.71 39.54 13.58
CA GLU A 138 -16.54 38.40 14.01
C GLU A 138 -15.91 37.06 13.60
N GLU A 139 -15.45 36.93 12.36
CA GLU A 139 -14.76 35.70 11.90
C GLU A 139 -13.42 35.47 12.64
N GLN A 140 -12.66 36.53 12.90
CA GLN A 140 -11.42 36.43 13.69
C GLN A 140 -11.71 35.99 15.13
N LEU A 141 -12.72 36.59 15.76
CA LEU A 141 -13.10 36.31 17.13
C LEU A 141 -13.74 34.91 17.27
N GLU A 142 -14.47 34.44 16.25
CA GLU A 142 -14.90 33.05 16.14
C GLU A 142 -13.72 32.07 15.98
N HIS A 143 -12.72 32.42 15.17
CA HIS A 143 -11.52 31.61 14.97
C HIS A 143 -10.66 31.54 16.24
N GLU A 144 -10.48 32.65 16.96
CA GLU A 144 -9.80 32.72 18.25
C GLU A 144 -10.56 31.93 19.33
N LYS A 145 -11.89 32.05 19.37
CA LYS A 145 -12.73 31.22 20.24
C LYS A 145 -12.56 29.72 19.93
N LEU A 146 -12.48 29.33 18.67
CA LEU A 146 -12.25 27.95 18.23
C LEU A 146 -10.89 27.39 18.71
N LEU A 147 -9.85 28.23 18.71
CA LEU A 147 -8.47 27.83 19.04
C LEU A 147 -8.16 27.84 20.54
N ARG A 148 -9.05 28.36 21.40
CA ARG A 148 -8.78 28.47 22.84
C ARG A 148 -8.72 27.07 23.50
N PRO A 149 -7.67 26.78 24.31
CA PRO A 149 -7.50 25.48 24.98
C PRO A 149 -8.55 25.18 26.06
N PHE A 150 -8.77 23.89 26.33
CA PHE A 150 -9.55 23.40 27.47
C PHE A 150 -8.64 22.85 28.56
N SER A 151 -8.88 23.25 29.81
CA SER A 151 -8.15 22.70 30.97
C SER A 151 -8.61 21.27 31.28
N ILE A 152 -7.66 20.35 31.46
CA ILE A 152 -7.87 18.94 31.83
C ILE A 152 -7.30 18.68 33.23
N SER A 153 -7.97 17.85 34.01
CA SER A 153 -7.52 17.39 35.34
C SER A 153 -7.10 15.93 35.39
N CYS A 154 -7.63 15.06 34.52
CA CYS A 154 -7.29 13.64 34.52
C CYS A 154 -7.42 13.00 33.13
N LEU A 155 -6.52 12.06 32.84
CA LEU A 155 -6.63 11.12 31.71
C LEU A 155 -6.64 9.69 32.24
N GLU A 156 -7.71 8.95 31.98
CA GLU A 156 -7.83 7.55 32.37
C GLU A 156 -7.83 6.65 31.12
N PHE A 157 -7.03 5.59 31.19
CA PHE A 157 -6.92 4.54 30.19
C PHE A 157 -7.58 3.29 30.76
N GLY A 158 -8.54 2.73 30.03
CA GLY A 158 -9.39 1.69 30.58
C GLY A 158 -10.42 1.20 29.58
N ARG A 159 -11.48 0.55 30.07
CA ARG A 159 -12.54 0.00 29.22
C ARG A 159 -13.93 0.16 29.82
N PRO A 160 -14.95 0.49 29.02
CA PRO A 160 -16.33 0.28 29.41
C PRO A 160 -16.55 -1.20 29.75
N SER A 161 -17.17 -1.47 30.90
CA SER A 161 -17.45 -2.83 31.38
C SER A 161 -18.75 -2.86 32.16
N LYS A 162 -19.20 -4.04 32.57
CA LYS A 162 -20.26 -4.24 33.57
C LYS A 162 -19.64 -4.76 34.85
N PHE A 163 -20.00 -4.15 35.99
CA PHE A 163 -19.63 -4.64 37.31
C PHE A 163 -20.88 -4.68 38.18
N GLN A 164 -21.23 -5.86 38.68
CA GLN A 164 -22.47 -6.10 39.45
C GLN A 164 -23.73 -5.58 38.72
N GLY A 165 -23.84 -5.85 37.41
CA GLY A 165 -24.97 -5.43 36.58
C GLY A 165 -25.00 -3.94 36.20
N LYS A 166 -24.08 -3.11 36.69
CA LYS A 166 -23.99 -1.67 36.34
C LYS A 166 -22.94 -1.41 35.27
N LEU A 167 -23.24 -0.51 34.34
CA LEU A 167 -22.28 0.00 33.35
C LEU A 167 -21.24 0.87 34.06
N ILE A 168 -19.96 0.54 33.90
CA ILE A 168 -18.83 1.23 34.51
C ILE A 168 -17.77 1.55 33.47
N PHE A 169 -16.83 2.42 33.80
CA PHE A 169 -15.54 2.52 33.12
C PHE A 169 -14.48 1.88 34.02
N SER A 170 -14.00 0.70 33.63
CA SER A 170 -12.91 0.01 34.31
C SER A 170 -11.59 0.71 33.98
N SER A 171 -11.11 1.52 34.91
CA SER A 171 -9.86 2.27 34.80
C SER A 171 -8.68 1.36 35.16
N GLU A 172 -7.69 1.29 34.28
CA GLU A 172 -6.49 0.46 34.47
C GLU A 172 -5.26 1.33 34.70
N HIS A 173 -5.28 2.58 34.22
CA HIS A 173 -4.27 3.57 34.54
C HIS A 173 -4.83 4.99 34.48
N ALA A 174 -4.55 5.80 35.49
CA ALA A 174 -4.96 7.20 35.54
C ALA A 174 -3.74 8.13 35.65
N LEU A 175 -3.71 9.18 34.81
CA LEU A 175 -2.78 10.29 34.89
C LEU A 175 -3.50 11.49 35.50
N TYR A 176 -3.19 11.79 36.74
CA TYR A 176 -3.66 13.01 37.40
C TYR A 176 -2.79 14.19 36.96
N LEU A 177 -3.43 15.22 36.42
CA LEU A 177 -2.78 16.33 35.75
C LEU A 177 -3.01 17.63 36.52
N ALA A 178 -1.97 18.46 36.59
CA ALA A 178 -2.09 19.80 37.18
C ALA A 178 -3.05 20.66 36.34
N THR A 179 -4.14 21.08 36.96
CA THR A 179 -5.19 21.89 36.34
C THR A 179 -4.66 23.29 36.02
N GLY A 180 -4.80 23.71 34.76
CA GLY A 180 -4.31 25.00 34.27
C GLY A 180 -3.14 24.86 33.31
N ASP A 181 -2.17 24.00 33.62
CA ASP A 181 -0.99 23.75 32.77
C ASP A 181 -1.22 22.62 31.76
N SER A 182 -2.25 21.81 32.00
CA SER A 182 -2.61 20.66 31.15
C SER A 182 -3.78 21.01 30.23
N LEU A 183 -3.50 21.08 28.93
CA LEU A 183 -4.38 21.72 27.96
C LEU A 183 -4.74 20.78 26.81
N LEU A 184 -6.04 20.71 26.50
CA LEU A 184 -6.59 20.14 25.27
C LEU A 184 -6.73 21.21 24.21
N ASN A 185 -6.25 20.94 23.00
CA ASN A 185 -6.36 21.84 21.87
C ASN A 185 -6.90 21.12 20.64
N PHE A 186 -7.70 21.85 19.85
CA PHE A 186 -8.08 21.42 18.52
C PHE A 186 -7.08 21.95 17.50
N ASP A 187 -6.34 21.03 16.87
CA ASP A 187 -5.53 21.33 15.70
C ASP A 187 -6.39 21.05 14.45
N THR A 188 -7.06 22.10 13.97
CA THR A 188 -7.90 22.05 12.77
C THR A 188 -7.09 21.91 11.49
N ILE A 189 -5.79 22.24 11.51
CA ILE A 189 -4.89 22.13 10.35
C ILE A 189 -4.52 20.67 10.14
N ASN A 190 -4.07 19.99 11.19
CA ASN A 190 -3.69 18.57 11.13
C ASN A 190 -4.83 17.60 11.45
N ASN A 191 -6.03 18.14 11.68
CA ASN A 191 -7.25 17.41 12.04
C ASN A 191 -7.01 16.45 13.22
N SER A 192 -6.45 17.00 14.29
CA SER A 192 -6.06 16.28 15.52
C SER A 192 -6.48 17.01 16.78
N LEU A 193 -6.83 16.24 17.80
CA LEU A 193 -6.98 16.70 19.18
C LEU A 193 -5.64 16.45 19.88
N ILE A 194 -5.07 17.51 20.47
CA ILE A 194 -3.74 17.46 21.11
C ILE A 194 -3.92 17.79 22.58
N ILE A 195 -3.48 16.88 23.46
CA ILE A 195 -3.42 17.10 24.90
C ILE A 195 -1.95 17.26 25.27
N LYS A 196 -1.59 18.37 25.92
CA LYS A 196 -0.23 18.66 26.39
C LYS A 196 -0.24 18.83 27.90
N TRP A 197 0.75 18.28 28.58
CA TRP A 197 0.94 18.48 30.02
C TRP A 197 2.44 18.56 30.36
N PRO A 198 2.80 19.37 31.38
CA PRO A 198 4.18 19.48 31.83
C PRO A 198 4.62 18.24 32.64
N THR A 199 5.91 17.98 32.62
CA THR A 199 6.63 17.07 33.53
C THR A 199 7.90 17.79 34.00
N ALA A 200 8.57 17.28 35.05
CA ALA A 200 9.65 17.98 35.78
C ALA A 200 10.65 18.78 34.92
N SER A 201 11.06 18.28 33.75
CA SER A 201 11.97 18.97 32.82
C SER A 201 11.54 18.93 31.33
N THR A 202 10.36 18.36 31.01
CA THR A 202 9.92 18.18 29.61
C THR A 202 8.39 18.34 29.50
N PHE A 203 7.86 18.51 28.29
CA PHE A 203 6.42 18.35 28.06
C PHE A 203 6.13 16.97 27.48
N LYS A 204 4.96 16.42 27.78
CA LYS A 204 4.41 15.27 27.07
C LYS A 204 3.17 15.69 26.30
N SER A 205 2.96 15.05 25.16
CA SER A 205 1.74 15.20 24.38
C SER A 205 1.12 13.88 23.98
N LEU A 206 -0.21 13.89 23.94
CA LEU A 206 -1.07 12.84 23.44
C LEU A 206 -1.85 13.43 22.26
N ILE A 207 -1.71 12.82 21.09
CA ILE A 207 -2.29 13.27 19.83
C ILE A 207 -3.30 12.24 19.35
N ILE A 208 -4.56 12.64 19.24
CA ILE A 208 -5.66 11.84 18.68
C ILE A 208 -6.04 12.41 17.33
N LYS A 209 -6.05 11.58 16.28
CA LYS A 209 -6.60 12.02 14.99
C LYS A 209 -8.11 12.13 15.10
N MET A 210 -8.70 13.29 14.78
CA MET A 210 -10.15 13.47 14.95
C MET A 210 -10.98 12.46 14.15
N LYS A 211 -10.45 11.96 13.02
CA LYS A 211 -11.07 10.91 12.18
C LYS A 211 -11.09 9.52 12.82
N SER A 212 -10.21 9.23 13.79
CA SER A 212 -10.19 7.94 14.48
C SER A 212 -11.33 7.81 15.49
N ILE A 213 -11.83 8.94 15.99
CA ILE A 213 -12.91 8.99 16.97
C ILE A 213 -14.22 8.55 16.31
N GLN A 214 -14.72 7.38 16.70
CA GLN A 214 -15.98 6.81 16.21
C GLN A 214 -17.18 7.26 17.06
N ARG A 215 -16.98 7.40 18.38
CA ARG A 215 -18.04 7.75 19.34
C ARG A 215 -17.47 8.57 20.49
N ILE A 216 -18.31 9.43 21.06
CA ILE A 216 -18.01 10.21 22.26
C ILE A 216 -19.16 10.02 23.23
N GLU A 217 -18.86 9.47 24.40
CA GLU A 217 -19.80 9.45 25.52
C GLU A 217 -19.44 10.58 26.48
N ALA A 218 -20.42 11.21 27.12
CA ALA A 218 -20.20 12.27 28.09
C ALA A 218 -20.91 11.94 29.41
N ASP A 219 -20.22 12.21 30.51
CA ASP A 219 -20.69 12.00 31.88
C ASP A 219 -20.16 13.13 32.79
N GLN A 220 -21.07 13.96 33.29
CA GLN A 220 -20.81 15.10 34.20
C GLN A 220 -19.68 16.05 33.78
N LEU A 221 -18.43 15.76 34.16
CA LEU A 221 -17.21 16.54 33.88
C LEU A 221 -16.24 15.80 32.95
N SER A 222 -16.65 14.66 32.40
CA SER A 222 -15.77 13.76 31.67
C SER A 222 -16.36 13.35 30.32
N VAL A 223 -15.48 13.03 29.38
CA VAL A 223 -15.84 12.44 28.10
C VAL A 223 -15.04 11.18 27.85
N ILE A 224 -15.66 10.14 27.29
CA ILE A 224 -15.01 8.91 26.87
C ILE A 224 -14.93 8.93 25.34
N LEU A 225 -13.70 8.84 24.83
CA LEU A 225 -13.42 8.78 23.40
C LEU A 225 -13.27 7.33 22.97
N TRP A 226 -14.05 6.92 21.98
CA TRP A 226 -13.98 5.62 21.34
C TRP A 226 -13.22 5.75 20.02
N MET A 227 -12.03 5.16 19.93
CA MET A 227 -11.15 5.33 18.78
C MET A 227 -10.95 3.99 18.03
N ASP A 228 -10.71 4.06 16.72
CA ASP A 228 -10.34 2.90 15.89
C ASP A 228 -8.84 2.55 16.00
N CYS A 229 -8.00 3.53 16.34
CA CYS A 229 -6.58 3.39 16.59
C CYS A 229 -6.16 4.14 17.86
N PRO A 230 -5.14 3.64 18.59
CA PRO A 230 -4.53 4.32 19.73
C PRO A 230 -4.04 5.74 19.41
N PRO A 231 -3.92 6.64 20.42
CA PRO A 231 -3.28 7.93 20.24
C PRO A 231 -1.78 7.79 19.98
N THR A 232 -1.18 8.86 19.45
CA THR A 232 0.27 9.02 19.37
C THR A 232 0.78 9.76 20.60
N PHE A 233 1.85 9.25 21.21
CA PHE A 233 2.52 9.91 22.34
C PHE A 233 3.84 10.54 21.90
N GLU A 234 4.13 11.73 22.42
CA GLU A 234 5.37 12.46 22.17
C GLU A 234 5.93 13.03 23.48
N ARG A 235 7.27 13.12 23.55
CA ARG A 235 8.02 13.89 24.55
C ARG A 235 8.64 15.10 23.84
N ILE A 236 8.57 16.27 24.47
CA ILE A 236 9.10 17.52 23.94
C ILE A 236 10.14 18.03 24.93
N GLU A 237 11.39 18.13 24.48
CA GLU A 237 12.49 18.68 25.27
C GLU A 237 12.61 20.19 25.05
N ILE A 238 12.99 20.91 26.10
CA ILE A 238 13.18 22.35 26.09
C ILE A 238 14.68 22.60 26.14
N ASP A 239 15.22 23.28 25.14
CA ASP A 239 16.64 23.63 25.13
C ASP A 239 16.92 24.69 26.21
N GLN A 240 17.76 24.37 27.19
CA GLN A 240 18.03 25.24 28.34
C GLN A 240 19.18 26.25 28.10
N ASN A 241 19.74 26.31 26.88
CA ASN A 241 21.00 27.00 26.60
C ASN A 241 20.90 28.46 26.09
N HIS A 242 19.79 29.17 26.31
CA HIS A 242 19.75 30.62 26.14
C HIS A 242 19.28 31.30 27.44
N GLN A 243 20.24 31.89 28.15
CA GLN A 243 19.98 32.83 29.25
C GLN A 243 19.21 34.05 28.71
N PHE A 244 18.22 34.43 29.50
CA PHE A 244 17.20 35.46 29.32
C PHE A 244 17.65 36.82 28.76
N ASP A 245 16.79 37.40 27.92
CA ASP A 245 16.34 38.79 28.10
C ASP A 245 14.80 38.78 28.20
N TYR A 246 14.30 39.20 29.37
CA TYR A 246 12.87 39.37 29.65
C TYR A 246 12.41 40.72 29.12
N GLU A 247 12.12 40.84 27.82
CA GLU A 247 11.32 41.92 27.25
C GLU A 247 11.10 41.70 25.75
N GLU A 248 10.36 40.67 25.35
CA GLU A 248 9.69 40.60 24.03
C GLU A 248 8.77 39.37 23.99
N GLN A 249 7.48 39.57 24.30
CA GLN A 249 6.41 38.63 23.94
C GLN A 249 5.93 38.97 22.53
N ASP A 250 6.58 38.44 21.49
CA ASP A 250 5.88 37.91 20.32
C ASP A 250 6.84 37.17 19.38
N ASP A 251 6.38 36.01 18.89
CA ASP A 251 6.91 35.22 17.78
C ASP A 251 8.38 34.76 17.78
N GLY A 252 8.59 33.52 18.24
CA GLY A 252 9.66 32.66 17.73
C GLY A 252 10.42 31.84 18.77
N PHE A 253 9.77 30.87 19.43
CA PHE A 253 10.51 29.83 20.15
C PHE A 253 11.36 29.01 19.17
N GLN A 254 12.66 29.32 19.12
CA GLN A 254 13.66 28.56 18.38
C GLN A 254 13.89 27.18 19.03
N VAL A 255 13.82 26.15 18.17
CA VAL A 255 14.20 24.74 18.34
C VAL A 255 13.57 23.96 19.52
N LYS A 256 12.52 23.18 19.22
CA LYS A 256 11.94 22.14 20.12
C LYS A 256 12.05 20.77 19.45
N THR A 257 13.00 19.93 19.87
CA THR A 257 13.06 18.55 19.38
C THR A 257 11.92 17.75 20.00
N ARG A 258 11.10 17.12 19.15
CA ARG A 258 10.00 16.23 19.57
C ARG A 258 10.42 14.79 19.36
N TYR A 259 10.18 13.95 20.36
CA TYR A 259 10.51 12.54 20.35
C TYR A 259 9.23 11.72 20.39
N ARG A 260 9.10 10.75 19.50
CA ARG A 260 8.00 9.79 19.58
C ARG A 260 8.28 8.79 20.72
N ILE A 261 7.24 8.46 21.50
CA ILE A 261 7.33 7.50 22.61
C ILE A 261 6.19 6.49 22.56
N ALA A 262 6.41 5.31 23.16
CA ALA A 262 5.43 4.21 23.19
C ALA A 262 4.30 4.47 24.20
N CYS A 263 4.61 5.08 25.34
CA CYS A 263 3.65 5.33 26.40
C CYS A 263 4.02 6.59 27.19
N PRO A 264 3.07 7.20 27.91
CA PRO A 264 3.34 8.36 28.75
C PRO A 264 4.10 8.01 30.03
N ASN A 265 4.11 6.75 30.49
CA ASN A 265 4.81 6.32 31.69
C ASN A 265 5.45 4.94 31.51
N HIS A 266 6.78 4.89 31.54
CA HIS A 266 7.56 3.67 31.26
C HIS A 266 7.32 2.56 32.30
N ASN A 267 7.02 2.91 33.55
CA ASN A 267 6.81 1.92 34.62
C ASN A 267 5.50 1.11 34.46
N GLN A 268 4.56 1.62 33.66
CA GLN A 268 3.25 1.00 33.43
C GLN A 268 3.07 0.60 31.95
N GLU A 269 4.17 0.45 31.20
CA GLU A 269 4.13 0.16 29.76
C GLU A 269 3.32 -1.11 29.42
N HIS A 270 3.33 -2.11 30.30
CA HIS A 270 2.63 -3.39 30.10
C HIS A 270 1.10 -3.27 29.95
N ILE A 271 0.49 -2.17 30.42
CA ILE A 271 -0.97 -1.97 30.41
C ILE A 271 -1.43 -1.39 29.06
N PHE A 272 -0.68 -0.44 28.51
CA PHE A 272 -1.06 0.36 27.33
C PHE A 272 -1.44 -0.44 26.08
N PRO A 273 -0.81 -1.60 25.77
CA PRO A 273 -1.23 -2.44 24.64
C PRO A 273 -2.72 -2.80 24.63
N TYR A 274 -3.38 -2.83 25.79
CA TYR A 274 -4.74 -3.33 25.95
C TYR A 274 -5.79 -2.24 26.20
N VAL A 275 -5.39 -0.99 26.49
CA VAL A 275 -6.31 0.05 27.02
C VAL A 275 -6.26 1.40 26.27
N CYS A 276 -5.47 1.52 25.21
CA CYS A 276 -5.26 2.80 24.51
C CYS A 276 -6.36 3.21 23.52
N ASP A 277 -7.28 2.32 23.16
CA ASP A 277 -8.35 2.59 22.20
C ASP A 277 -9.58 3.25 22.82
N ARG A 278 -9.65 3.30 24.16
CA ARG A 278 -10.70 3.96 24.94
C ARG A 278 -10.06 4.85 26.00
N ILE A 279 -10.31 6.16 25.93
CA ILE A 279 -9.73 7.13 26.86
C ILE A 279 -10.82 7.98 27.47
N ARG A 280 -10.83 8.08 28.80
CA ARG A 280 -11.67 9.01 29.54
C ARG A 280 -10.87 10.27 29.88
N ILE A 281 -11.39 11.42 29.49
CA ILE A 281 -10.81 12.73 29.73
C ILE A 281 -11.70 13.47 30.70
N THR A 282 -11.16 13.86 31.85
CA THR A 282 -11.86 14.66 32.86
C THR A 282 -11.40 16.11 32.78
N PHE A 283 -12.33 17.04 32.60
CA PHE A 283 -12.03 18.46 32.47
C PHE A 283 -11.79 19.10 33.83
N GLY A 284 -10.90 20.10 33.86
CA GLY A 284 -10.57 20.83 35.08
C GLY A 284 -11.69 21.71 35.61
N THR A 285 -12.63 22.11 34.76
CA THR A 285 -13.80 22.90 35.16
C THR A 285 -15.05 22.49 34.37
N HIS A 286 -16.22 22.67 34.97
CA HIS A 286 -17.50 22.47 34.30
C HIS A 286 -17.69 23.40 33.10
N LYS A 287 -17.11 24.61 33.15
CA LYS A 287 -17.10 25.55 32.03
C LYS A 287 -16.36 24.96 30.83
N ALA A 288 -15.15 24.42 31.03
CA ALA A 288 -14.36 23.80 29.98
C ALA A 288 -15.07 22.58 29.37
N PHE A 289 -15.70 21.74 30.19
CA PHE A 289 -16.52 20.61 29.72
C PHE A 289 -17.68 21.08 28.82
N LYS A 290 -18.51 22.02 29.31
CA LYS A 290 -19.63 22.56 28.52
C LYS A 290 -19.16 23.17 27.21
N GLU A 291 -18.05 23.90 27.25
CA GLU A 291 -17.46 24.55 26.08
C GLU A 291 -16.92 23.54 25.06
N PHE A 292 -16.36 22.41 25.50
CA PHE A 292 -15.98 21.31 24.61
C PHE A 292 -17.22 20.72 23.92
N CYS A 293 -18.28 20.44 24.70
CA CYS A 293 -19.53 19.88 24.19
C CYS A 293 -20.20 20.79 23.15
N THR A 294 -20.13 22.12 23.31
CA THR A 294 -20.70 23.08 22.35
C THR A 294 -19.81 23.30 21.13
N ARG A 295 -18.51 23.58 21.31
CA ARG A 295 -17.56 23.88 20.21
C ARG A 295 -17.34 22.70 19.27
N LYS A 296 -17.54 21.47 19.77
CA LYS A 296 -17.56 20.26 18.95
C LYS A 296 -18.54 20.33 17.79
N SER A 297 -19.67 21.04 17.90
CA SER A 297 -20.61 21.16 16.77
C SER A 297 -20.01 21.85 15.53
N ILE A 298 -18.98 22.67 15.73
CA ILE A 298 -18.26 23.43 14.68
C ILE A 298 -17.17 22.56 14.03
N ILE A 299 -16.64 21.57 14.75
CA ILE A 299 -15.54 20.70 14.32
C ILE A 299 -16.11 19.31 14.02
N ARG A 300 -15.89 18.75 12.83
CA ARG A 300 -16.52 17.48 12.37
C ARG A 300 -16.16 16.24 13.22
N LEU A 301 -16.69 16.13 14.43
CA LEU A 301 -16.59 15.00 15.35
C LEU A 301 -17.95 14.26 15.45
N PRO A 302 -18.00 13.00 15.94
CA PRO A 302 -19.24 12.21 16.07
C PRO A 302 -20.31 12.89 16.95
N LYS A 303 -21.55 12.41 17.08
CA LYS A 303 -22.48 12.97 18.09
C LYS A 303 -22.00 12.64 19.53
N ILE A 304 -22.42 13.43 20.52
CA ILE A 304 -22.20 13.10 21.95
C ILE A 304 -23.39 12.28 22.42
N VAL A 305 -23.12 11.14 23.04
CA VAL A 305 -24.11 10.33 23.76
C VAL A 305 -23.93 10.58 25.26
N TYR A 306 -24.98 10.97 25.97
CA TYR A 306 -24.91 11.14 27.42
C TYR A 306 -25.18 9.81 28.11
N CYS A 307 -24.17 9.27 28.77
CA CYS A 307 -24.23 7.94 29.41
C CYS A 307 -23.37 7.96 30.68
N ILE A 308 -23.97 7.59 31.83
CA ILE A 308 -23.27 7.58 33.11
C ILE A 308 -22.44 6.30 33.22
N ARG A 309 -21.13 6.45 33.36
CA ARG A 309 -20.19 5.33 33.58
C ARG A 309 -19.22 5.70 34.70
N PRO A 310 -19.51 5.38 35.97
CA PRO A 310 -18.59 5.64 37.06
C PRO A 310 -17.25 4.91 36.82
N SER A 311 -16.15 5.58 37.16
CA SER A 311 -14.80 5.01 37.04
C SER A 311 -14.54 4.06 38.20
N ILE A 312 -14.06 2.85 37.93
CA ILE A 312 -13.67 1.88 38.94
C ILE A 312 -12.31 1.29 38.55
N GLU A 313 -11.36 1.31 39.47
CA GLU A 313 -10.06 0.68 39.26
C GLU A 313 -10.15 -0.84 39.49
N GLN A 314 -9.84 -1.65 38.47
CA GLN A 314 -9.94 -3.12 38.56
C GLN A 314 -8.59 -3.85 38.47
N ASN A 315 -7.55 -3.20 37.92
CA ASN A 315 -6.20 -3.77 37.78
C ASN A 315 -6.20 -5.15 37.08
N LEU A 316 -7.06 -5.31 36.07
CA LEU A 316 -7.20 -6.56 35.32
C LEU A 316 -5.90 -6.93 34.60
N TYR A 317 -5.18 -5.94 34.07
CA TYR A 317 -3.94 -6.13 33.29
C TYR A 317 -2.67 -6.02 34.12
N SER A 318 -2.75 -6.22 35.45
CA SER A 318 -1.56 -6.25 36.31
C SER A 318 -0.54 -7.31 35.86
N LEU A 319 0.75 -7.04 36.08
CA LEU A 319 1.85 -7.99 35.82
C LEU A 319 1.58 -9.38 36.39
N LYS A 320 0.94 -9.47 37.56
CA LYS A 320 0.57 -10.75 38.20
C LYS A 320 -0.44 -11.55 37.38
N ASN A 321 -1.47 -10.90 36.85
CA ASN A 321 -2.49 -11.59 36.05
C ASN A 321 -1.95 -12.00 34.67
N LEU A 322 -1.16 -11.12 34.04
CA LEU A 322 -0.49 -11.42 32.78
C LEU A 322 0.50 -12.57 32.93
N ALA A 323 1.31 -12.59 34.01
CA ALA A 323 2.24 -13.69 34.29
C ALA A 323 1.52 -15.03 34.44
N LYS A 324 0.41 -15.08 35.21
CA LYS A 324 -0.40 -16.30 35.36
C LYS A 324 -0.93 -16.82 34.02
N LEU A 325 -1.35 -15.91 33.13
CA LEU A 325 -1.79 -16.29 31.80
C LEU A 325 -0.63 -16.84 30.97
N GLN A 326 0.54 -16.19 30.99
CA GLN A 326 1.74 -16.66 30.29
C GLN A 326 2.19 -18.04 30.78
N ASP A 327 2.19 -18.28 32.10
CA ASP A 327 2.53 -19.59 32.67
C ASP A 327 1.57 -20.68 32.19
N PHE A 328 0.28 -20.34 32.01
CA PHE A 328 -0.72 -21.27 31.49
C PHE A 328 -0.55 -21.53 29.98
N LEU A 329 -0.14 -20.52 29.20
CA LEU A 329 0.04 -20.63 27.75
C LEU A 329 1.13 -21.64 27.36
N ILE A 330 2.12 -21.87 28.23
CA ILE A 330 3.16 -22.90 28.05
C ILE A 330 2.55 -24.29 27.86
N CYS A 331 1.38 -24.55 28.46
CA CYS A 331 0.69 -25.84 28.37
C CYS A 331 0.07 -26.11 26.99
N PHE A 332 0.05 -25.11 26.10
CA PHE A 332 -0.52 -25.23 24.76
C PHE A 332 0.56 -25.25 23.68
N SER A 333 0.18 -25.77 22.52
CA SER A 333 0.95 -25.57 21.29
C SER A 333 0.95 -24.09 20.90
N ILE A 334 1.96 -23.67 20.13
CA ILE A 334 2.06 -22.28 19.65
C ILE A 334 0.82 -21.89 18.84
N GLN A 335 0.26 -22.83 18.07
CA GLN A 335 -0.96 -22.63 17.29
C GLN A 335 -2.12 -22.14 18.17
N VAL A 336 -2.39 -22.85 19.27
CA VAL A 336 -3.49 -22.53 20.19
C VAL A 336 -3.14 -21.30 21.02
N GLY A 337 -1.92 -21.24 21.56
CA GLY A 337 -1.46 -20.10 22.35
C GLY A 337 -1.52 -18.79 21.59
N PHE A 338 -1.23 -18.79 20.29
CA PHE A 338 -1.27 -17.60 19.45
C PHE A 338 -2.70 -17.07 19.30
N GLN A 339 -3.69 -17.97 19.13
CA GLN A 339 -5.09 -17.55 19.07
C GLN A 339 -5.61 -17.04 20.43
N ILE A 340 -5.10 -17.57 21.54
CA ILE A 340 -5.42 -17.05 22.88
C ILE A 340 -4.86 -15.63 23.07
N GLU A 341 -3.62 -15.39 22.64
CA GLU A 341 -3.00 -14.05 22.65
C GLU A 341 -3.78 -13.07 21.76
N THR A 342 -4.30 -13.53 20.62
CA THR A 342 -5.21 -12.74 19.76
C THR A 342 -6.44 -12.27 20.53
N ILE A 343 -7.06 -13.11 21.37
CA ILE A 343 -8.22 -12.74 22.19
C ILE A 343 -7.84 -11.62 23.17
N LEU A 344 -6.67 -11.73 23.82
CA LEU A 344 -6.16 -10.75 24.77
C LEU A 344 -5.80 -9.41 24.08
N SER A 345 -5.10 -9.45 22.95
CA SER A 345 -4.60 -8.26 22.25
C SER A 345 -5.72 -7.44 21.61
N HIS A 346 -6.72 -8.12 21.02
CA HIS A 346 -7.94 -7.50 20.54
C HIS A 346 -8.90 -7.19 21.68
N SER A 347 -8.56 -7.71 22.86
CA SER A 347 -9.14 -7.32 24.12
C SER A 347 -10.65 -7.62 24.10
N LEU A 348 -10.92 -8.81 23.55
CA LEU A 348 -12.24 -9.42 23.41
C LEU A 348 -12.71 -9.97 24.76
N LEU A 349 -11.76 -10.50 25.54
CA LEU A 349 -11.94 -10.99 26.90
C LEU A 349 -10.78 -10.50 27.77
N ASN A 350 -11.02 -10.35 29.07
CA ASN A 350 -9.99 -9.98 30.03
C ASN A 350 -9.11 -11.19 30.45
N PRO A 351 -7.94 -10.97 31.07
CA PRO A 351 -7.03 -12.06 31.44
C PRO A 351 -7.68 -13.19 32.28
N ASN A 352 -8.62 -12.86 33.16
CA ASN A 352 -9.27 -13.86 34.03
C ASN A 352 -10.30 -14.71 33.27
N GLU A 353 -11.06 -14.11 32.36
CA GLU A 353 -11.98 -14.82 31.45
C GLU A 353 -11.21 -15.75 30.52
N ILE A 354 -10.08 -15.29 29.98
CA ILE A 354 -9.21 -16.09 29.12
C ILE A 354 -8.69 -17.32 29.88
N LEU A 355 -8.33 -17.20 31.16
CA LEU A 355 -7.94 -18.36 31.96
C LEU A 355 -9.05 -19.42 32.05
N MET A 356 -10.32 -19.04 31.99
CA MET A 356 -11.45 -19.99 31.94
C MET A 356 -11.55 -20.68 30.59
N ILE A 357 -11.41 -19.94 29.48
CA ILE A 357 -11.30 -20.52 28.12
C ILE A 357 -10.17 -21.54 28.06
N CYS A 358 -9.01 -21.18 28.61
CA CYS A 358 -7.85 -22.04 28.65
C CYS A 358 -8.10 -23.33 29.44
N LYS A 359 -8.90 -23.31 30.51
CA LYS A 359 -9.28 -24.55 31.21
C LYS A 359 -10.14 -25.46 30.35
N SER A 360 -11.08 -24.89 29.57
CA SER A 360 -11.99 -25.64 28.70
C SER A 360 -11.30 -26.25 27.46
N LEU A 361 -10.16 -25.71 27.03
CA LEU A 361 -9.40 -26.21 25.89
C LEU A 361 -8.43 -27.36 26.23
N LYS A 362 -8.26 -27.69 27.51
CA LYS A 362 -7.35 -28.77 27.93
C LYS A 362 -7.78 -30.10 27.33
N GLY A 363 -6.83 -30.81 26.72
CA GLY A 363 -7.05 -32.14 26.14
C GLY A 363 -7.64 -32.13 24.72
N ILE A 364 -7.92 -30.97 24.14
CA ILE A 364 -8.37 -30.86 22.75
C ILE A 364 -7.16 -30.88 21.80
N ASP A 365 -7.28 -31.56 20.66
CA ASP A 365 -6.25 -31.56 19.61
C ASP A 365 -5.90 -30.12 19.18
N SER A 366 -4.61 -29.85 18.95
CA SER A 366 -4.13 -28.49 18.68
C SER A 366 -4.70 -27.91 17.38
N ASN A 367 -4.84 -28.72 16.32
CA ASN A 367 -5.36 -28.23 15.05
C ASN A 367 -6.86 -27.96 15.14
N HIS A 368 -7.60 -28.84 15.84
CA HIS A 368 -9.02 -28.61 16.13
C HIS A 368 -9.23 -27.37 16.99
N ALA A 369 -8.48 -27.23 18.07
CA ALA A 369 -8.55 -26.08 18.96
C ALA A 369 -8.21 -24.76 18.24
N GLU A 370 -7.17 -24.73 17.40
CA GLU A 370 -6.85 -23.53 16.60
C GLU A 370 -8.02 -23.14 15.67
N ARG A 371 -8.61 -24.10 14.93
CA ARG A 371 -9.76 -23.82 14.06
C ARG A 371 -10.97 -23.30 14.84
N ALA A 372 -11.27 -23.94 15.98
CA ALA A 372 -12.36 -23.53 16.85
C ALA A 372 -12.13 -22.12 17.41
N LEU A 373 -10.91 -21.80 17.83
CA LEU A 373 -10.56 -20.47 18.34
C LEU A 373 -10.64 -19.37 17.27
N ILE A 374 -10.21 -19.65 16.03
CA ILE A 374 -10.36 -18.70 14.92
C ILE A 374 -11.86 -18.38 14.70
N LYS A 375 -12.72 -19.40 14.70
CA LYS A 375 -14.17 -19.21 14.58
C LYS A 375 -14.76 -18.48 15.79
N PHE A 376 -14.29 -18.81 16.99
CA PHE A 376 -14.69 -18.17 18.24
C PHE A 376 -14.36 -16.67 18.26
N VAL A 377 -13.13 -16.29 17.92
CA VAL A 377 -12.69 -14.89 17.78
C VAL A 377 -13.57 -14.14 16.77
N GLY A 378 -13.88 -14.78 15.64
CA GLY A 378 -14.77 -14.23 14.62
C GLY A 378 -16.17 -13.91 15.16
N LYS A 379 -16.79 -14.86 15.89
CA LYS A 379 -18.10 -14.68 16.52
C LYS A 379 -18.09 -13.59 17.60
N LEU A 380 -17.10 -13.59 18.50
CA LEU A 380 -16.97 -12.57 19.55
C LEU A 380 -16.84 -11.17 18.96
N THR A 381 -16.02 -11.01 17.92
CA THR A 381 -15.83 -9.71 17.24
C THR A 381 -17.15 -9.22 16.64
N GLN A 382 -17.93 -10.10 16.02
CA GLN A 382 -19.25 -9.75 15.49
C GLN A 382 -20.23 -9.33 16.58
N LEU A 383 -20.28 -10.05 17.71
CA LEU A 383 -21.16 -9.71 18.83
C LEU A 383 -20.80 -8.37 19.46
N GLN A 384 -19.51 -8.12 19.70
CA GLN A 384 -19.05 -6.81 20.19
C GLN A 384 -19.42 -5.68 19.23
N SER A 385 -19.29 -5.89 17.91
CA SER A 385 -19.68 -4.87 16.94
C SER A 385 -21.18 -4.58 16.95
N LYS A 386 -22.02 -5.61 17.11
CA LYS A 386 -23.48 -5.44 17.20
C LYS A 386 -23.88 -4.71 18.49
N ALA A 387 -23.19 -4.97 19.60
CA ALA A 387 -23.41 -4.24 20.85
C ALA A 387 -22.99 -2.76 20.72
N ASP A 388 -21.83 -2.50 20.11
CA ASP A 388 -21.35 -1.14 19.83
C ASP A 388 -22.33 -0.35 18.92
N ASP A 389 -22.99 -1.04 17.97
CA ASP A 389 -23.98 -0.47 17.05
C ASP A 389 -25.37 -0.30 17.69
N ALA A 390 -25.83 -1.26 18.50
CA ALA A 390 -27.12 -1.22 19.19
C ALA A 390 -27.18 -0.07 20.21
N ASP A 391 -26.07 0.25 20.89
CA ASP A 391 -25.96 1.40 21.78
C ASP A 391 -25.96 2.77 21.01
N ASN A 392 -25.94 2.79 19.67
CA ASN A 392 -26.02 4.02 18.85
C ASN A 392 -27.45 4.38 18.44
N GLU A 393 -28.38 3.43 18.49
CA GLU A 393 -29.82 3.67 18.29
C GLU A 393 -30.45 3.68 19.69
N ASP A 394 -31.33 4.63 20.00
CA ASP A 394 -32.09 4.68 21.27
C ASP A 394 -33.13 3.52 21.33
N ASN A 395 -32.71 2.29 21.05
CA ASN A 395 -33.51 1.08 21.09
C ASN A 395 -33.25 0.38 22.43
N ASP A 396 -34.12 0.66 23.39
CA ASP A 396 -34.11 0.04 24.73
C ASP A 396 -34.37 -1.49 24.72
N GLU A 397 -34.69 -2.10 23.57
CA GLU A 397 -35.08 -3.52 23.47
C GLU A 397 -33.91 -4.51 23.35
N ILE A 398 -32.66 -4.08 23.15
CA ILE A 398 -31.48 -4.99 23.03
C ILE A 398 -30.64 -5.01 24.33
N LYS A 399 -31.27 -4.96 25.51
CA LYS A 399 -30.54 -4.81 26.79
C LYS A 399 -30.16 -6.09 27.54
N ASP A 400 -30.59 -7.29 27.13
CA ASP A 400 -30.51 -8.47 28.01
C ASP A 400 -29.88 -9.78 27.45
N ASN A 401 -29.26 -9.80 26.27
CA ASN A 401 -28.52 -11.01 25.85
C ASN A 401 -27.07 -10.98 26.34
N GLU A 402 -26.87 -11.38 27.61
CA GLU A 402 -25.56 -11.79 28.13
C GLU A 402 -25.16 -13.10 27.44
N TYR A 403 -24.39 -13.00 26.35
CA TYR A 403 -23.88 -14.19 25.67
C TYR A 403 -22.79 -14.84 26.52
N ASP A 404 -22.99 -16.09 26.94
CA ASP A 404 -21.94 -16.87 27.59
C ASP A 404 -20.85 -17.23 26.58
N TYR A 405 -19.64 -16.68 26.79
CA TYR A 405 -18.48 -16.96 25.94
C TYR A 405 -18.08 -18.45 25.95
N LEU A 406 -18.44 -19.20 27.00
CA LEU A 406 -18.21 -20.66 27.04
C LEU A 406 -19.14 -21.41 26.08
N ASP A 407 -20.38 -20.96 25.91
CA ASP A 407 -21.32 -21.54 24.95
C ASP A 407 -20.87 -21.30 23.52
N ILE A 408 -20.44 -20.07 23.21
CA ILE A 408 -19.89 -19.71 21.90
C ILE A 408 -18.65 -20.57 21.57
N LEU A 409 -17.79 -20.83 22.56
CA LEU A 409 -16.63 -21.71 22.40
C LEU A 409 -17.08 -23.16 22.12
N SER A 410 -18.04 -23.67 22.90
CA SER A 410 -18.62 -25.02 22.74
C SER A 410 -19.19 -25.23 21.33
N ASP A 411 -19.94 -24.26 20.82
CA ASP A 411 -20.50 -24.31 19.47
C ASP A 411 -19.41 -24.23 18.39
N SER A 412 -18.37 -23.43 18.63
CA SER A 412 -17.24 -23.32 17.70
C SER A 412 -16.46 -24.63 17.63
N LEU A 413 -16.26 -25.31 18.76
CA LEU A 413 -15.67 -26.64 18.84
C LEU A 413 -16.50 -27.68 18.09
N LYS A 414 -17.82 -27.75 18.34
CA LYS A 414 -18.73 -28.69 17.65
C LYS A 414 -18.70 -28.51 16.14
N SER A 415 -18.77 -27.27 15.67
CA SER A 415 -18.84 -26.97 14.22
C SER A 415 -17.53 -27.22 13.46
N THR A 416 -16.40 -27.42 14.15
CA THR A 416 -15.06 -27.60 13.53
C THR A 416 -14.51 -29.03 13.68
N LEU A 417 -15.36 -29.96 14.14
CA LEU A 417 -15.04 -31.40 14.28
C LEU A 417 -14.78 -32.08 12.93
N GLN A 418 -15.48 -31.67 11.86
CA GLN A 418 -15.27 -32.22 10.51
C GLN A 418 -14.12 -31.48 9.82
N SER A 419 -13.06 -32.22 9.45
CA SER A 419 -11.93 -31.66 8.71
C SER A 419 -12.22 -31.66 7.20
N GLY A 420 -12.24 -30.48 6.58
CA GLY A 420 -12.11 -30.37 5.13
C GLY A 420 -10.75 -30.88 4.63
N PRO A 421 -10.61 -31.16 3.32
CA PRO A 421 -9.33 -31.55 2.73
C PRO A 421 -8.26 -30.46 2.98
N GLN A 422 -7.05 -30.87 3.37
CA GLN A 422 -5.93 -29.95 3.53
C GLN A 422 -5.49 -29.38 2.18
N ASP A 423 -5.05 -28.12 2.16
CA ASP A 423 -4.51 -27.47 0.97
C ASP A 423 -3.34 -28.28 0.39
N PRO A 424 -3.43 -28.77 -0.86
CA PRO A 424 -2.38 -29.56 -1.49
C PRO A 424 -1.01 -28.87 -1.51
N ARG A 425 -0.96 -27.53 -1.48
CA ARG A 425 0.29 -26.76 -1.49
C ARG A 425 0.96 -26.71 -0.12
N ILE A 426 0.20 -26.91 0.95
CA ILE A 426 0.76 -27.12 2.29
C ILE A 426 1.39 -28.52 2.34
N ILE A 427 0.74 -29.51 1.72
CA ILE A 427 1.25 -30.88 1.63
C ILE A 427 2.54 -30.95 0.78
N SER A 428 2.62 -30.20 -0.34
CA SER A 428 3.83 -30.16 -1.18
C SER A 428 5.01 -29.43 -0.51
N GLY A 429 4.76 -28.68 0.58
CA GLY A 429 5.76 -27.83 1.24
C GLY A 429 6.06 -26.52 0.50
N ASP A 430 5.32 -26.21 -0.57
CA ASP A 430 5.43 -24.94 -1.30
C ASP A 430 4.83 -23.78 -0.52
N CYS A 431 3.84 -24.06 0.34
CA CYS A 431 3.20 -23.07 1.22
C CYS A 431 3.19 -23.54 2.68
N PHE A 432 2.97 -22.62 3.61
CA PHE A 432 2.84 -22.91 5.04
C PHE A 432 1.90 -21.91 5.74
N PRO A 433 1.28 -22.28 6.88
CA PRO A 433 0.50 -21.36 7.69
C PRO A 433 1.39 -20.38 8.48
N CYS A 434 1.51 -19.15 8.00
CA CYS A 434 2.29 -18.09 8.61
C CYS A 434 1.48 -17.30 9.66
N ARG A 435 2.04 -17.16 10.87
CA ARG A 435 1.51 -16.31 11.94
C ARG A 435 2.31 -15.02 12.01
N THR A 436 1.61 -13.87 12.02
CA THR A 436 2.23 -12.54 11.99
C THR A 436 1.88 -11.75 13.23
N VAL A 437 2.89 -11.20 13.89
CA VAL A 437 2.73 -10.23 14.97
C VAL A 437 3.11 -8.85 14.42
N ILE A 438 2.14 -7.95 14.36
CA ILE A 438 2.38 -6.55 14.02
C ILE A 438 2.60 -5.78 15.32
N ILE A 439 3.73 -5.10 15.43
CA ILE A 439 4.11 -4.28 16.57
C ILE A 439 3.93 -2.82 16.18
N THR A 440 3.02 -2.13 16.87
CA THR A 440 2.85 -0.67 16.79
C THR A 440 3.57 0.01 17.96
N PRO A 441 3.69 1.35 17.98
CA PRO A 441 4.28 2.05 19.11
C PRO A 441 3.66 1.66 20.47
N THR A 442 2.35 1.42 20.52
CA THR A 442 1.60 1.17 21.75
C THR A 442 1.17 -0.29 21.95
N ARG A 443 0.94 -1.08 20.89
CA ARG A 443 0.29 -2.41 21.01
C ARG A 443 0.85 -3.49 20.08
N PHE A 444 0.35 -4.71 20.28
CA PHE A 444 0.54 -5.86 19.41
C PHE A 444 -0.77 -6.20 18.70
N ILE A 445 -0.70 -6.53 17.41
CA ILE A 445 -1.83 -7.00 16.60
C ILE A 445 -1.43 -8.34 16.00
N PHE A 446 -2.28 -9.35 16.18
CA PHE A 446 -2.02 -10.73 15.77
C PHE A 446 -2.83 -11.07 14.53
N GLU A 447 -2.15 -11.53 13.48
CA GLU A 447 -2.75 -11.92 12.21
C GLU A 447 -2.37 -13.36 11.83
N GLY A 448 -3.35 -14.15 11.40
CA GLY A 448 -3.17 -15.49 10.87
C GLY A 448 -3.63 -16.63 11.79
N PRO A 449 -3.36 -17.89 11.40
CA PRO A 449 -2.47 -18.29 10.31
C PRO A 449 -2.97 -17.90 8.92
N ILE A 450 -2.06 -17.38 8.09
CA ILE A 450 -2.27 -17.08 6.67
C ILE A 450 -1.37 -18.00 5.86
N THR A 451 -1.92 -18.70 4.86
CA THR A 451 -1.12 -19.53 3.95
C THR A 451 -0.25 -18.64 3.06
N GLU A 452 1.07 -18.83 3.11
CA GLU A 452 2.03 -18.09 2.30
C GLU A 452 3.07 -19.01 1.66
N ARG A 453 3.69 -18.54 0.57
CA ARG A 453 4.80 -19.24 -0.07
C ARG A 453 5.99 -19.45 0.88
N SER A 454 6.45 -20.69 0.96
CA SER A 454 7.55 -21.16 1.79
C SER A 454 8.93 -20.73 1.26
N ASN A 455 9.96 -20.97 2.08
CA ASN A 455 11.37 -20.76 1.73
C ASN A 455 12.21 -21.97 2.16
N SER A 456 13.46 -22.00 1.72
CA SER A 456 14.40 -23.11 1.96
C SER A 456 14.54 -23.47 3.44
N VAL A 457 14.66 -22.46 4.31
CA VAL A 457 14.82 -22.63 5.76
C VAL A 457 13.59 -23.30 6.34
N LEU A 458 12.40 -22.75 6.09
CA LEU A 458 11.14 -23.30 6.60
C LEU A 458 10.90 -24.74 6.15
N ARG A 459 11.22 -25.06 4.88
CA ARG A 459 11.11 -26.43 4.34
C ARG A 459 12.07 -27.41 5.01
N ASN A 460 13.32 -27.00 5.28
CA ASN A 460 14.31 -27.88 5.89
C ASN A 460 13.92 -28.29 7.32
N TYR A 461 13.29 -27.39 8.06
CA TYR A 461 12.86 -27.67 9.44
C TYR A 461 11.47 -28.30 9.54
N GLY A 462 10.52 -27.98 8.66
CA GLY A 462 9.17 -28.59 8.63
C GLY A 462 8.24 -28.16 9.79
N GLU A 463 8.80 -27.86 10.96
CA GLU A 463 8.08 -27.37 12.14
C GLU A 463 7.76 -25.88 12.05
N THR A 464 7.02 -25.49 11.00
CA THR A 464 6.76 -24.10 10.63
C THR A 464 6.01 -23.30 11.71
N HIS A 465 5.32 -23.97 12.63
CA HIS A 465 4.64 -23.33 13.76
C HIS A 465 5.61 -22.69 14.77
N ASN A 466 6.89 -23.08 14.79
CA ASN A 466 7.92 -22.46 15.62
C ASN A 466 8.46 -21.15 15.03
N PHE A 467 8.08 -20.81 13.80
CA PHE A 467 8.49 -19.59 13.10
C PHE A 467 7.33 -18.60 13.06
N ILE A 468 7.62 -17.35 13.39
CA ILE A 468 6.66 -16.24 13.29
C ILE A 468 7.27 -15.09 12.50
N ARG A 469 6.40 -14.32 11.87
CA ARG A 469 6.79 -13.07 11.22
C ARG A 469 6.45 -11.90 12.15
N ILE A 470 7.42 -11.02 12.37
CA ILE A 470 7.22 -9.75 13.05
C ILE A 470 7.16 -8.64 11.99
N THR A 471 6.23 -7.70 12.15
CA THR A 471 6.09 -6.51 11.28
C THR A 471 6.04 -5.25 12.13
N ILE A 472 6.82 -4.22 11.83
CA ILE A 472 6.75 -2.92 12.51
C ILE A 472 5.87 -1.95 11.71
N ARG A 473 4.85 -1.39 12.35
CA ARG A 473 3.90 -0.43 11.74
C ARG A 473 3.58 0.73 12.69
N ASP A 474 2.99 1.78 12.16
CA ASP A 474 2.37 2.87 12.94
C ASP A 474 0.96 2.45 13.43
N GLU A 475 0.33 3.20 14.32
CA GLU A 475 -0.97 2.86 14.95
C GLU A 475 -2.13 2.73 13.97
N ASN A 476 -2.05 3.46 12.86
CA ASN A 476 -3.00 3.37 11.74
C ASN A 476 -2.71 2.18 10.81
N GLY A 477 -1.68 1.38 11.12
CA GLY A 477 -1.22 0.24 10.33
C GLY A 477 -0.44 0.61 9.06
N LEU A 478 -0.16 1.90 8.83
CA LEU A 478 0.79 2.32 7.80
C LEU A 478 2.22 1.99 8.24
N ARG A 479 3.19 2.11 7.33
CA ARG A 479 4.60 1.97 7.72
C ARG A 479 4.98 3.10 8.67
N LEU A 480 5.71 2.75 9.72
CA LEU A 480 6.35 3.74 10.59
C LEU A 480 7.33 4.55 9.73
N ARG A 481 7.17 5.86 9.70
CA ARG A 481 8.00 6.77 8.90
C ARG A 481 8.65 7.81 9.81
N VAL A 482 9.82 8.26 9.40
CA VAL A 482 10.45 9.44 9.97
C VAL A 482 9.65 10.68 9.56
N ASP A 483 9.36 11.52 10.55
CA ASP A 483 8.89 12.88 10.33
C ASP A 483 10.09 13.84 10.47
N ARG A 484 10.10 14.95 9.73
CA ARG A 484 11.15 15.97 9.88
C ARG A 484 11.10 16.64 11.24
N ASP A 485 9.90 16.77 11.80
CA ASP A 485 9.72 17.52 13.04
C ASP A 485 9.59 16.63 14.29
N VAL A 486 9.58 15.31 14.12
CA VAL A 486 9.46 14.32 15.20
C VAL A 486 10.47 13.19 14.99
N GLU A 487 11.41 13.08 15.93
CA GLU A 487 12.41 12.05 15.94
C GLU A 487 11.81 10.71 16.41
N ILE A 488 12.08 9.64 15.67
CA ILE A 488 11.63 8.28 16.01
C ILE A 488 12.75 7.39 16.53
N SER A 489 14.01 7.85 16.53
CA SER A 489 15.14 6.98 16.86
C SER A 489 15.08 6.49 18.31
N SER A 490 14.63 7.37 19.23
CA SER A 490 14.32 7.02 20.62
C SER A 490 13.29 5.90 20.72
N LEU A 491 12.21 5.97 19.95
CA LEU A 491 11.16 4.95 19.91
C LEU A 491 11.71 3.62 19.36
N LEU A 492 12.47 3.67 18.26
CA LEU A 492 13.09 2.48 17.66
C LEU A 492 13.96 1.74 18.68
N LYS A 493 14.77 2.49 19.43
CA LYS A 493 15.64 1.96 20.49
C LYS A 493 14.84 1.44 21.68
N SER A 494 13.94 2.24 22.26
CA SER A 494 13.29 1.89 23.53
C SER A 494 12.21 0.81 23.39
N ARG A 495 11.52 0.72 22.24
CA ARG A 495 10.37 -0.18 22.06
C ARG A 495 10.72 -1.45 21.29
N TYR A 496 11.59 -1.36 20.28
CA TYR A 496 11.80 -2.45 19.32
C TYR A 496 13.16 -3.12 19.45
N SER A 497 14.18 -2.42 19.94
CA SER A 497 15.54 -2.98 20.11
C SER A 497 15.54 -4.19 21.03
N ASP A 498 14.93 -4.08 22.21
CA ASP A 498 14.90 -5.17 23.19
C ASP A 498 14.23 -6.42 22.62
N ILE A 499 13.16 -6.25 21.84
CA ILE A 499 12.46 -7.36 21.17
C ILE A 499 13.38 -8.05 20.15
N LEU A 500 14.16 -7.29 19.39
CA LEU A 500 15.07 -7.85 18.38
C LEU A 500 16.31 -8.51 19.02
N ILE A 501 16.81 -7.98 20.13
CA ILE A 501 18.05 -8.43 20.77
C ILE A 501 17.78 -9.58 21.75
N HIS A 502 16.78 -9.43 22.62
CA HIS A 502 16.47 -10.38 23.69
C HIS A 502 15.32 -11.34 23.33
N GLY A 503 14.62 -11.08 22.22
CA GLY A 503 13.51 -11.89 21.74
C GLY A 503 12.14 -11.40 22.20
N LEU A 504 11.10 -11.94 21.57
CA LEU A 504 9.70 -11.66 21.90
C LEU A 504 9.13 -12.78 22.78
N GLN A 505 8.66 -12.43 23.99
CA GLN A 505 7.86 -13.34 24.80
C GLN A 505 6.47 -13.48 24.19
N LEU A 506 6.11 -14.69 23.77
CA LEU A 506 4.83 -15.00 23.14
C LEU A 506 4.42 -16.45 23.40
N CYS A 507 3.14 -16.69 23.72
CA CYS A 507 2.63 -18.04 24.01
C CYS A 507 3.42 -18.75 25.13
N GLY A 508 3.90 -18.00 26.13
CA GLY A 508 4.74 -18.52 27.21
C GLY A 508 6.18 -18.89 26.79
N ARG A 509 6.61 -18.56 25.56
CA ARG A 509 7.93 -18.92 25.03
C ARG A 509 8.66 -17.69 24.49
N VAL A 510 9.99 -17.75 24.39
CA VAL A 510 10.80 -16.69 23.78
C VAL A 510 11.04 -17.01 22.30
N PHE A 511 10.66 -16.08 21.43
CA PHE A 511 10.99 -16.12 20.01
C PHE A 511 12.21 -15.24 19.75
N GLU A 512 13.26 -15.83 19.18
CA GLU A 512 14.53 -15.18 18.91
C GLU A 512 14.56 -14.58 17.49
N PHE A 513 15.18 -13.41 17.31
CA PHE A 513 15.38 -12.83 15.99
C PHE A 513 16.24 -13.75 15.13
N LEU A 514 15.72 -14.10 13.95
CA LEU A 514 16.36 -15.03 13.03
C LEU A 514 17.03 -14.30 11.85
N GLY A 515 16.30 -13.40 11.20
CA GLY A 515 16.75 -12.65 10.03
C GLY A 515 15.56 -12.11 9.23
N TYR A 516 15.79 -11.60 8.02
CA TYR A 516 14.74 -11.07 7.13
C TYR A 516 15.12 -11.29 5.68
N SER A 517 14.15 -11.40 4.75
CA SER A 517 14.43 -11.33 3.32
C SER A 517 14.54 -9.88 2.83
N SER A 518 15.04 -9.64 1.61
CA SER A 518 15.09 -8.27 1.04
C SER A 518 13.71 -7.66 0.80
N SER A 519 12.68 -8.48 0.52
CA SER A 519 11.30 -8.01 0.48
C SER A 519 10.77 -7.68 1.88
N ALA A 520 11.05 -8.54 2.86
CA ALA A 520 10.65 -8.33 4.25
C ALA A 520 11.26 -7.05 4.84
N LEU A 521 12.55 -6.77 4.61
CA LEU A 521 13.21 -5.54 5.04
C LEU A 521 12.49 -4.28 4.51
N ARG A 522 12.15 -4.27 3.21
CA ARG A 522 11.41 -3.16 2.57
C ARG A 522 9.99 -2.97 3.12
N GLU A 523 9.41 -4.03 3.67
CA GLU A 523 8.11 -4.03 4.34
C GLU A 523 8.19 -3.88 5.86
N HIS A 524 9.39 -3.65 6.41
CA HIS A 524 9.68 -3.56 7.85
C HIS A 524 9.28 -4.85 8.59
N GLN A 525 9.66 -5.99 8.03
CA GLN A 525 9.34 -7.34 8.51
C GLN A 525 10.60 -8.17 8.78
N ALA A 526 10.50 -9.06 9.77
CA ALA A 526 11.55 -10.01 10.12
C ALA A 526 10.98 -11.36 10.57
N TRP A 527 11.78 -12.41 10.42
CA TRP A 527 11.53 -13.75 10.92
C TRP A 527 12.08 -13.92 12.32
N PHE A 528 11.30 -14.59 13.14
CA PHE A 528 11.66 -15.00 14.49
C PHE A 528 11.37 -16.49 14.66
N VAL A 529 12.12 -17.15 15.55
CA VAL A 529 11.97 -18.58 15.80
C VAL A 529 12.04 -18.88 17.30
N CYS A 530 11.13 -19.72 17.77
CA CYS A 530 11.18 -20.27 19.13
C CYS A 530 12.02 -21.55 19.13
N PRO A 531 12.93 -21.76 20.10
CA PRO A 531 13.73 -22.98 20.15
C PRO A 531 12.90 -24.27 20.21
N PHE A 532 13.30 -25.29 19.44
CA PHE A 532 12.60 -26.59 19.38
C PHE A 532 13.56 -27.76 19.13
N TYR A 533 13.11 -29.00 19.37
CA TYR A 533 13.90 -30.22 19.16
C TYR A 533 13.44 -30.99 17.92
N LYS A 534 14.39 -31.42 17.07
CA LYS A 534 14.13 -32.31 15.91
C LYS A 534 15.12 -33.49 15.83
N ALA A 535 16.35 -33.27 16.30
CA ALA A 535 17.38 -34.30 16.53
C ALA A 535 18.42 -33.73 17.52
N SER A 536 18.76 -32.45 17.32
CA SER A 536 19.39 -31.58 18.30
C SER A 536 18.43 -30.44 18.68
N LEU A 537 18.79 -29.67 19.69
CA LEU A 537 18.17 -28.37 19.95
C LEU A 537 18.43 -27.45 18.75
N ILE A 538 17.36 -26.86 18.23
CA ILE A 538 17.39 -25.87 17.15
C ILE A 538 17.07 -24.51 17.76
N THR A 539 17.99 -23.57 17.61
CA THR A 539 17.89 -22.15 18.01
C THR A 539 18.12 -21.25 16.80
N ALA A 540 17.81 -19.95 16.91
CA ALA A 540 18.06 -19.01 15.82
C ALA A 540 19.54 -18.96 15.42
N ALA A 541 20.46 -19.07 16.40
CA ALA A 541 21.89 -19.17 16.16
C ALA A 541 22.24 -20.41 15.34
N SER A 542 21.79 -21.60 15.78
CA SER A 542 22.08 -22.86 15.08
C SER A 542 21.55 -22.88 13.63
N ILE A 543 20.42 -22.20 13.37
CA ILE A 543 19.88 -22.08 12.01
C ILE A 543 20.81 -21.21 11.16
N ARG A 544 21.25 -20.05 11.67
CA ARG A 544 22.16 -19.15 10.97
C ARG A 544 23.50 -19.80 10.67
N ASP A 545 24.07 -20.53 11.63
CA ASP A 545 25.36 -21.20 11.47
C ASP A 545 25.31 -22.28 10.37
N ARG A 546 24.15 -22.92 10.17
CA ARG A 546 23.92 -23.88 9.08
C ARG A 546 23.68 -23.25 7.72
N LEU A 547 23.48 -21.93 7.61
CA LEU A 547 23.22 -21.28 6.32
C LEU A 547 24.47 -21.26 5.42
N GLY A 548 25.65 -21.10 6.01
CA GLY A 548 26.92 -21.04 5.31
C GLY A 548 27.98 -20.20 6.04
N ASP A 549 29.16 -20.10 5.44
CA ASP A 549 30.27 -19.29 5.91
C ASP A 549 30.20 -17.86 5.34
N PHE A 550 30.02 -16.90 6.24
CA PHE A 550 29.90 -15.47 5.94
C PHE A 550 31.19 -14.68 6.14
N SER A 551 32.33 -15.32 6.37
CA SER A 551 33.61 -14.65 6.68
C SER A 551 33.99 -13.57 5.66
N LYS A 552 33.63 -13.75 4.37
CA LYS A 552 33.84 -12.76 3.29
C LYS A 552 33.16 -11.39 3.56
N VAL A 553 32.07 -11.35 4.31
CA VAL A 553 31.21 -10.16 4.50
C VAL A 553 30.92 -9.84 5.96
N ILE A 554 31.43 -10.64 6.91
CA ILE A 554 31.07 -10.60 8.33
C ILE A 554 31.44 -9.30 9.03
N HIS A 555 32.22 -8.39 8.45
CA HIS A 555 32.56 -7.10 9.06
C HIS A 555 31.66 -5.94 8.57
N ILE A 556 30.67 -6.22 7.73
CA ILE A 556 29.77 -5.21 7.15
C ILE A 556 28.34 -5.62 7.51
N PRO A 557 27.70 -5.05 8.55
CA PRO A 557 26.41 -5.52 9.07
C PRO A 557 25.33 -5.63 7.98
N ALA A 558 25.18 -4.60 7.16
CA ALA A 558 24.23 -4.56 6.06
C ALA A 558 24.47 -5.70 5.06
N ARG A 559 25.72 -5.88 4.61
CA ARG A 559 26.08 -6.91 3.62
C ARG A 559 25.97 -8.32 4.21
N TYR A 560 26.39 -8.53 5.44
CA TYR A 560 26.22 -9.79 6.17
C TYR A 560 24.74 -10.19 6.24
N MET A 561 23.89 -9.29 6.73
CA MET A 561 22.45 -9.56 6.82
C MET A 561 21.80 -9.71 5.44
N ALA A 562 22.26 -8.98 4.42
CA ALA A 562 21.82 -9.19 3.05
C ALA A 562 22.17 -10.59 2.51
N ARG A 563 23.23 -11.25 3.03
CA ARG A 563 23.56 -12.64 2.66
C ARG A 563 22.72 -13.66 3.42
N VAL A 564 22.51 -13.46 4.72
CA VAL A 564 21.54 -14.22 5.53
C VAL A 564 20.14 -14.14 4.90
N ALA A 565 19.75 -12.96 4.43
CA ALA A 565 18.45 -12.69 3.82
C ALA A 565 18.11 -13.55 2.60
N GLN A 566 19.13 -14.03 1.88
CA GLN A 566 18.92 -14.83 0.67
C GLN A 566 18.25 -16.18 0.99
N ALA A 567 18.55 -16.77 2.15
CA ALA A 567 17.97 -18.04 2.59
C ALA A 567 16.45 -17.94 2.85
N PHE A 568 15.97 -16.75 3.22
CA PHE A 568 14.56 -16.44 3.49
C PHE A 568 13.78 -15.98 2.25
N THR A 569 14.38 -16.05 1.06
CA THR A 569 13.67 -15.75 -0.20
C THR A 569 12.59 -16.81 -0.43
N SER A 570 11.35 -16.37 -0.66
CA SER A 570 10.27 -17.27 -1.07
C SER A 570 10.65 -17.96 -2.37
N THR A 571 10.66 -19.29 -2.35
CA THR A 571 11.24 -20.14 -3.40
C THR A 571 10.45 -21.43 -3.50
N ARG A 572 10.51 -22.09 -4.65
CA ARG A 572 10.03 -23.45 -4.84
C ARG A 572 11.22 -24.39 -4.90
N LYS A 573 11.20 -25.46 -4.10
CA LYS A 573 12.26 -26.47 -4.14
C LYS A 573 12.14 -27.22 -5.46
N SER A 574 13.24 -27.32 -6.21
CA SER A 574 13.26 -28.11 -7.43
C SER A 574 14.04 -29.41 -7.22
N LEU A 575 15.37 -29.36 -7.21
CA LEU A 575 16.24 -30.55 -7.16
C LEU A 575 17.41 -30.32 -6.20
N THR A 576 17.94 -31.39 -5.60
CA THR A 576 19.22 -31.35 -4.87
C THR A 576 20.30 -31.92 -5.77
N LEU A 577 21.32 -31.12 -6.08
CA LEU A 577 22.36 -31.44 -7.05
C LEU A 577 23.54 -32.17 -6.39
N LEU A 578 24.27 -32.95 -7.17
CA LEU A 578 25.58 -33.46 -6.77
C LEU A 578 26.66 -32.39 -6.95
N PRO A 579 27.75 -32.38 -6.16
CA PRO A 579 28.87 -31.45 -6.36
C PRO A 579 29.43 -31.48 -7.79
N SER A 580 29.46 -32.66 -8.43
CA SER A 580 29.92 -32.84 -9.81
C SER A 580 29.01 -32.20 -10.87
N GLN A 581 27.77 -31.86 -10.52
CA GLN A 581 26.82 -31.17 -11.39
C GLN A 581 26.94 -29.65 -11.31
N ILE A 582 27.78 -29.11 -10.42
CA ILE A 582 28.01 -27.68 -10.27
C ILE A 582 29.40 -27.35 -10.83
N ILE A 583 29.42 -26.78 -12.04
CA ILE A 583 30.64 -26.42 -12.75
C ILE A 583 30.90 -24.92 -12.53
N ARG A 584 32.12 -24.54 -12.14
CA ARG A 584 32.51 -23.12 -12.03
C ARG A 584 33.14 -22.66 -13.34
N ILE A 585 32.70 -21.51 -13.85
CA ILE A 585 33.23 -20.85 -15.05
C ILE A 585 33.51 -19.37 -14.76
N GLU A 586 34.44 -18.74 -15.48
CA GLU A 586 34.86 -17.35 -15.23
C GLU A 586 33.86 -16.31 -15.74
N ASP A 587 33.76 -15.14 -15.10
CA ASP A 587 32.97 -14.03 -15.65
C ASP A 587 33.58 -13.47 -16.95
N VAL A 588 32.73 -12.98 -17.85
CA VAL A 588 33.19 -12.26 -19.04
C VAL A 588 33.38 -10.79 -18.68
N GLU A 589 34.63 -10.39 -18.48
CA GLU A 589 35.00 -9.01 -18.16
C GLU A 589 35.69 -8.32 -19.35
N ARG A 590 35.24 -7.10 -19.68
CA ARG A 590 35.89 -6.24 -20.68
C ARG A 590 35.86 -4.79 -20.21
N GLY A 591 36.96 -4.05 -20.41
CA GLY A 591 37.01 -2.62 -20.07
C GLY A 591 36.71 -2.29 -18.60
N GLY A 592 36.93 -3.22 -17.67
CA GLY A 592 36.61 -3.06 -16.24
C GLY A 592 35.12 -3.27 -15.89
N SER A 593 34.31 -3.76 -16.84
CA SER A 593 32.90 -4.09 -16.65
C SER A 593 32.68 -5.59 -16.78
N CYS A 594 31.90 -6.17 -15.87
CA CYS A 594 31.40 -7.54 -15.98
C CYS A 594 30.16 -7.58 -16.91
N PHE A 595 30.17 -8.46 -17.91
CA PHE A 595 29.07 -8.64 -18.87
C PHE A 595 28.15 -9.81 -18.51
N THR A 596 28.58 -10.67 -17.59
CA THR A 596 27.84 -11.85 -17.10
C THR A 596 27.45 -11.73 -15.63
N ASP A 597 27.39 -10.51 -15.08
CA ASP A 597 27.16 -10.28 -13.64
C ASP A 597 25.85 -10.90 -13.18
N GLY A 598 25.94 -12.00 -12.45
CA GLY A 598 24.79 -12.70 -11.87
C GLY A 598 24.11 -13.71 -12.80
N VAL A 599 24.69 -14.09 -13.95
CA VAL A 599 24.11 -15.10 -14.85
C VAL A 599 25.06 -16.26 -15.15
N GLY A 600 24.52 -17.47 -15.12
CA GLY A 600 25.18 -18.71 -15.54
C GLY A 600 24.30 -19.53 -16.49
N THR A 601 24.64 -20.80 -16.68
CA THR A 601 23.93 -21.68 -17.62
C THR A 601 23.45 -22.99 -16.99
N ILE A 602 22.44 -23.60 -17.60
CA ILE A 602 21.90 -24.91 -17.21
C ILE A 602 21.79 -25.82 -18.43
N SER A 603 22.17 -27.08 -18.27
CA SER A 603 22.02 -28.08 -19.34
C SER A 603 20.54 -28.33 -19.69
N PRO A 604 20.20 -28.70 -20.94
CA PRO A 604 18.82 -28.95 -21.35
C PRO A 604 18.16 -30.05 -20.51
N ASP A 605 18.89 -31.12 -20.23
CA ASP A 605 18.41 -32.25 -19.43
C ASP A 605 18.04 -31.84 -18.01
N LEU A 606 18.91 -31.07 -17.34
CA LEU A 606 18.62 -30.60 -15.98
C LEU A 606 17.50 -29.57 -15.97
N ALA A 607 17.43 -28.68 -16.96
CA ALA A 607 16.32 -27.73 -17.10
C ALA A 607 14.98 -28.44 -17.31
N GLN A 608 14.96 -29.55 -18.04
CA GLN A 608 13.77 -30.39 -18.18
C GLN A 608 13.36 -30.99 -16.83
N GLN A 609 14.29 -31.58 -16.08
CA GLN A 609 14.01 -32.12 -14.74
C GLN A 609 13.50 -31.03 -13.78
N VAL A 610 14.04 -29.82 -13.85
CA VAL A 610 13.56 -28.67 -13.06
C VAL A 610 12.12 -28.34 -13.42
N ASN A 611 11.79 -28.22 -14.71
CA ASN A 611 10.42 -27.96 -15.15
C ASN A 611 9.47 -29.08 -14.67
N GLU A 612 9.87 -30.35 -14.77
CA GLU A 612 9.08 -31.50 -14.32
C GLU A 612 8.84 -31.47 -12.81
N ALA A 613 9.87 -31.17 -12.00
CA ALA A 613 9.76 -31.01 -10.56
C ALA A 613 8.84 -29.85 -10.18
N LEU A 614 8.92 -28.71 -10.87
CA LEU A 614 8.03 -27.56 -10.67
C LEU A 614 6.60 -27.83 -11.14
N SER A 615 6.37 -28.84 -11.97
CA SER A 615 5.03 -29.26 -12.39
C SER A 615 4.50 -30.43 -11.55
N ALA A 616 5.34 -31.04 -10.71
CA ALA A 616 4.94 -32.13 -9.81
C ALA A 616 3.91 -31.60 -8.79
N GLY A 617 2.73 -32.23 -8.75
CA GLY A 617 1.58 -31.78 -7.95
C GLY A 617 0.48 -31.07 -8.75
N MET A 618 0.76 -30.61 -9.98
CA MET A 618 -0.27 -30.05 -10.87
C MET A 618 -1.08 -31.17 -11.57
N PRO A 619 -2.36 -30.95 -11.90
CA PRO A 619 -3.14 -31.87 -12.73
C PRO A 619 -2.45 -32.12 -14.09
N LEU A 620 -2.44 -33.37 -14.57
CA LEU A 620 -1.76 -33.80 -15.80
C LEU A 620 -2.03 -32.90 -17.02
N ARG A 621 -3.27 -32.45 -17.19
CA ARG A 621 -3.66 -31.53 -18.28
C ARG A 621 -2.97 -30.16 -18.18
N LYS A 622 -2.86 -29.60 -16.96
CA LYS A 622 -2.09 -28.36 -16.72
C LYS A 622 -0.59 -28.56 -16.97
N ARG A 623 -0.04 -29.78 -16.80
CA ARG A 623 1.37 -30.08 -17.09
C ARG A 623 1.68 -30.08 -18.58
N LYS A 624 0.78 -30.62 -19.42
CA LYS A 624 0.97 -30.69 -20.89
C LYS A 624 0.83 -29.33 -21.59
N ASP A 625 -0.05 -28.47 -21.08
CA ASP A 625 -0.26 -27.11 -21.61
C ASP A 625 0.79 -26.09 -21.09
N GLN A 626 1.71 -26.51 -20.21
CA GLN A 626 2.68 -25.62 -19.59
C GLN A 626 3.86 -25.35 -20.53
N ALA A 627 4.05 -24.07 -20.89
CA ALA A 627 5.27 -23.65 -21.58
C ALA A 627 6.48 -23.93 -20.67
N ARG A 628 7.48 -24.62 -21.22
CA ARG A 628 8.74 -24.91 -20.53
C ARG A 628 9.59 -23.65 -20.47
N SER A 629 10.14 -23.35 -19.29
CA SER A 629 11.01 -22.18 -19.17
C SER A 629 12.43 -22.50 -19.64
N THR A 630 13.06 -21.53 -20.30
CA THR A 630 14.47 -21.58 -20.73
C THR A 630 15.39 -20.76 -19.84
N CYS A 631 14.81 -20.01 -18.90
CA CYS A 631 15.53 -19.13 -17.99
C CYS A 631 14.95 -19.28 -16.58
N PHE A 632 15.81 -19.39 -15.58
CA PHE A 632 15.41 -19.60 -14.19
C PHE A 632 16.11 -18.60 -13.28
N GLN A 633 15.36 -17.92 -12.41
CA GLN A 633 15.97 -17.19 -11.32
C GLN A 633 16.17 -18.14 -10.13
N ILE A 634 17.38 -18.21 -9.59
CA ILE A 634 17.77 -19.29 -8.68
C ILE A 634 18.38 -18.82 -7.36
N ARG A 635 18.34 -19.73 -6.38
CA ARG A 635 19.26 -19.80 -5.24
C ARG A 635 19.85 -21.21 -5.21
N LEU A 636 21.16 -21.31 -5.07
CA LEU A 636 21.87 -22.59 -4.95
C LEU A 636 22.99 -22.43 -3.92
N GLY A 637 22.73 -22.80 -2.68
CA GLY A 637 23.64 -22.50 -1.57
C GLY A 637 23.97 -21.01 -1.50
N GLY A 638 25.25 -20.67 -1.64
CA GLY A 638 25.74 -19.30 -1.67
C GLY A 638 25.59 -18.57 -3.01
N PHE A 639 25.17 -19.27 -4.06
CA PHE A 639 24.98 -18.72 -5.40
C PHE A 639 23.60 -18.07 -5.56
N LYS A 640 23.59 -16.84 -6.10
CA LYS A 640 22.39 -16.09 -6.48
C LYS A 640 22.54 -15.59 -7.91
N GLY A 641 21.51 -15.81 -8.74
CA GLY A 641 21.49 -15.27 -10.10
C GLY A 641 20.45 -15.89 -11.01
N MET A 642 20.69 -15.76 -12.30
CA MET A 642 19.94 -16.37 -13.39
C MET A 642 20.68 -17.58 -13.96
N LEU A 643 19.95 -18.57 -14.46
CA LEU A 643 20.45 -19.65 -15.32
C LEU A 643 19.68 -19.66 -16.64
N SER A 644 20.39 -19.60 -17.77
CA SER A 644 19.81 -19.80 -19.11
C SER A 644 20.18 -21.17 -19.67
N VAL A 645 19.28 -21.78 -20.44
CA VAL A 645 19.55 -23.07 -21.09
C VAL A 645 20.71 -22.94 -22.09
N ASP A 646 21.67 -23.84 -21.98
CA ASP A 646 22.82 -23.94 -22.87
C ASP A 646 22.83 -25.30 -23.57
N SER A 647 22.48 -25.28 -24.85
CA SER A 647 22.35 -26.48 -25.70
C SER A 647 23.68 -27.20 -25.97
N ALA A 648 24.83 -26.58 -25.68
CA ALA A 648 26.14 -27.20 -25.85
C ALA A 648 26.55 -28.06 -24.65
N LEU A 649 25.81 -28.01 -23.53
CA LEU A 649 26.08 -28.83 -22.34
C LEU A 649 25.53 -30.24 -22.52
N ASN A 650 26.44 -31.21 -22.72
CA ASN A 650 26.10 -32.63 -22.91
C ASN A 650 25.97 -33.43 -21.61
N LYS A 651 26.17 -32.79 -20.45
CA LYS A 651 26.04 -33.42 -19.12
C LYS A 651 24.98 -32.67 -18.31
N SER A 652 24.25 -33.38 -17.47
CA SER A 652 23.26 -32.79 -16.57
C SER A 652 23.95 -31.95 -15.47
N CYS A 653 24.15 -30.66 -15.72
CA CYS A 653 24.87 -29.73 -14.85
C CYS A 653 24.33 -28.29 -14.91
N VAL A 654 24.76 -27.48 -13.95
CA VAL A 654 24.69 -26.01 -13.94
C VAL A 654 26.11 -25.45 -14.00
N CYS A 655 26.29 -24.35 -14.71
CA CYS A 655 27.52 -23.57 -14.70
C CYS A 655 27.31 -22.26 -13.95
N VAL A 656 28.12 -21.99 -12.92
CA VAL A 656 28.02 -20.82 -12.05
C VAL A 656 29.30 -19.96 -12.12
N ARG A 657 29.15 -18.65 -11.95
CA ARG A 657 30.23 -17.65 -12.08
C ARG A 657 30.63 -17.01 -10.75
N PRO A 658 31.84 -16.40 -10.63
CA PRO A 658 32.27 -15.65 -9.45
C PRO A 658 31.28 -14.57 -9.02
N SER A 659 30.71 -13.84 -9.98
CA SER A 659 29.68 -12.82 -9.74
C SER A 659 28.45 -13.39 -9.03
N MET A 660 28.15 -14.69 -9.17
CA MET A 660 27.04 -15.36 -8.49
C MET A 660 27.39 -15.83 -7.07
N ASP A 661 28.66 -16.09 -6.74
CA ASP A 661 29.14 -16.59 -5.43
C ASP A 661 29.11 -15.46 -4.37
N LYS A 662 28.06 -15.42 -3.56
CA LYS A 662 27.89 -14.36 -2.56
C LYS A 662 28.46 -14.73 -1.18
N PHE A 663 28.55 -16.02 -0.85
CA PHE A 663 29.14 -16.59 0.38
C PHE A 663 29.36 -18.09 0.19
N SER A 664 30.15 -18.75 1.05
CA SER A 664 30.44 -20.18 0.89
C SER A 664 29.38 -21.04 1.60
N ALA A 665 28.82 -22.05 0.93
CA ALA A 665 27.85 -22.97 1.53
C ALA A 665 27.97 -24.38 0.91
N PRO A 666 29.05 -25.12 1.19
CA PRO A 666 29.36 -26.38 0.51
C PRO A 666 28.35 -27.51 0.80
N GLU A 667 27.67 -27.45 1.95
CA GLU A 667 26.67 -28.43 2.36
C GLU A 667 25.26 -28.16 1.77
N SER A 668 25.05 -26.99 1.15
CA SER A 668 23.76 -26.58 0.61
C SER A 668 23.75 -26.66 -0.91
N LEU A 669 23.34 -27.82 -1.43
CA LEU A 669 23.34 -28.14 -2.87
C LEU A 669 21.93 -28.18 -3.47
N THR A 670 20.94 -27.62 -2.78
CA THR A 670 19.56 -27.57 -3.30
C THR A 670 19.40 -26.40 -4.25
N LEU A 671 18.91 -26.69 -5.46
CA LEU A 671 18.51 -25.72 -6.46
C LEU A 671 17.08 -25.25 -6.18
N ASP A 672 16.98 -24.09 -5.55
CA ASP A 672 15.73 -23.41 -5.26
C ASP A 672 15.40 -22.41 -6.38
N ILE A 673 14.18 -22.50 -6.91
CA ILE A 673 13.70 -21.64 -8.00
C ILE A 673 12.90 -20.50 -7.41
N VAL A 674 13.33 -19.26 -7.68
CA VAL A 674 12.64 -18.04 -7.29
C VAL A 674 11.51 -17.75 -8.28
N ASP A 675 11.82 -17.80 -9.58
CA ASP A 675 10.86 -17.52 -10.65
C ASP A 675 11.21 -18.26 -11.96
N THR A 676 10.19 -18.42 -12.81
CA THR A 676 10.27 -19.02 -14.14
C THR A 676 9.63 -18.13 -15.19
N PHE A 677 10.32 -17.93 -16.32
CA PHE A 677 9.88 -16.99 -17.37
C PHE A 677 9.20 -17.76 -18.50
N THR A 678 7.95 -18.18 -18.28
CA THR A 678 7.17 -19.00 -19.23
C THR A 678 6.28 -18.18 -20.17
N ARG A 679 6.14 -16.88 -19.91
CA ARG A 679 5.41 -15.92 -20.73
C ARG A 679 6.08 -14.54 -20.64
N PRO A 680 5.98 -13.70 -21.68
CA PRO A 680 6.46 -12.32 -21.60
C PRO A 680 5.58 -11.50 -20.65
N LEU A 681 6.18 -10.51 -19.99
CA LEU A 681 5.41 -9.52 -19.22
C LEU A 681 5.02 -8.35 -20.13
N PRO A 682 3.81 -7.78 -20.00
CA PRO A 682 3.42 -6.61 -20.76
C PRO A 682 4.27 -5.38 -20.41
N ALA A 683 4.65 -4.58 -21.41
CA ALA A 683 5.29 -3.28 -21.20
C ALA A 683 4.26 -2.18 -20.92
N TYR A 684 4.59 -1.29 -19.99
CA TYR A 684 3.78 -0.11 -19.67
C TYR A 684 4.66 1.13 -19.60
N LEU A 685 4.12 2.25 -20.08
CA LEU A 685 4.60 3.55 -19.63
C LEU A 685 4.32 3.73 -18.14
N ASN A 686 5.15 4.53 -17.47
CA ASN A 686 4.94 4.96 -16.09
C ASN A 686 5.45 6.39 -15.93
N ARG A 687 5.11 7.05 -14.82
CA ARG A 687 5.45 8.48 -14.64
C ARG A 687 6.94 8.80 -14.85
N PRO A 688 7.90 8.11 -14.21
CA PRO A 688 9.31 8.36 -14.45
C PRO A 688 9.72 8.18 -15.92
N MET A 689 9.31 7.08 -16.56
CA MET A 689 9.68 6.82 -17.96
C MET A 689 9.05 7.80 -18.94
N VAL A 690 7.78 8.20 -18.73
CA VAL A 690 7.14 9.27 -19.54
C VAL A 690 7.93 10.57 -19.41
N LYS A 691 8.34 10.91 -18.19
CA LYS A 691 9.09 12.15 -17.96
C LYS A 691 10.47 12.13 -18.61
N VAL A 692 11.21 11.02 -18.49
CA VAL A 692 12.50 10.87 -19.17
C VAL A 692 12.33 10.89 -20.70
N LEU A 693 11.36 10.17 -21.27
CA LEU A 693 11.12 10.17 -22.72
C LEU A 693 10.70 11.56 -23.26
N GLU A 694 9.90 12.31 -22.51
CA GLU A 694 9.58 13.72 -22.82
C GLU A 694 10.87 14.55 -22.95
N ASP A 695 11.78 14.45 -21.98
CA ASP A 695 13.02 15.24 -21.94
C ASP A 695 14.09 14.74 -22.94
N LEU A 696 13.96 13.49 -23.40
CA LEU A 696 14.71 12.94 -24.54
C LEU A 696 14.08 13.31 -25.91
N GLY A 697 13.03 14.14 -25.92
CA GLY A 697 12.49 14.75 -27.13
C GLY A 697 11.34 14.00 -27.79
N ILE A 698 10.72 13.02 -27.12
CA ILE A 698 9.47 12.42 -27.62
C ILE A 698 8.34 13.44 -27.52
N HIS A 699 7.64 13.67 -28.63
CA HIS A 699 6.59 14.68 -28.72
C HIS A 699 5.37 14.31 -27.86
N GLU A 700 4.80 15.29 -27.17
CA GLU A 700 3.68 15.08 -26.23
C GLU A 700 2.48 14.35 -26.84
N GLN A 701 2.21 14.59 -28.13
CA GLN A 701 1.07 13.96 -28.81
C GLN A 701 1.16 12.45 -28.92
N VAL A 702 2.37 11.88 -28.88
CA VAL A 702 2.56 10.43 -28.86
C VAL A 702 1.91 9.86 -27.60
N PHE A 703 2.29 10.36 -26.42
CA PHE A 703 1.73 9.92 -25.13
C PHE A 703 0.22 10.15 -25.05
N LEU A 704 -0.24 11.33 -25.47
CA LEU A 704 -1.66 11.69 -25.44
C LEU A 704 -2.49 10.81 -26.38
N SER A 705 -1.94 10.40 -27.53
CA SER A 705 -2.61 9.49 -28.47
C SER A 705 -2.69 8.07 -27.92
N LEU A 706 -1.61 7.55 -27.31
CA LEU A 706 -1.58 6.24 -26.67
C LEU A 706 -2.62 6.15 -25.53
N GLN A 707 -2.69 7.18 -24.68
CA GLN A 707 -3.72 7.23 -23.64
C GLN A 707 -5.13 7.33 -24.22
N ARG A 708 -5.36 8.14 -25.27
CA ARG A 708 -6.67 8.24 -25.94
C ARG A 708 -7.13 6.90 -26.51
N THR A 709 -6.24 6.17 -27.18
CA THR A 709 -6.55 4.82 -27.69
C THR A 709 -6.96 3.89 -26.56
N MET A 710 -6.21 3.89 -25.46
CA MET A 710 -6.55 3.05 -24.30
C MET A 710 -7.88 3.46 -23.66
N LEU A 711 -8.16 4.76 -23.55
CA LEU A 711 -9.45 5.26 -23.04
C LEU A 711 -10.62 4.78 -23.91
N GLN A 712 -10.48 4.80 -25.24
CA GLN A 712 -11.49 4.27 -26.15
C GLN A 712 -11.70 2.76 -25.95
N THR A 713 -10.63 1.99 -25.73
CA THR A 713 -10.72 0.56 -25.39
C THR A 713 -11.48 0.34 -24.08
N VAL A 714 -11.20 1.15 -23.05
CA VAL A 714 -11.90 1.08 -21.76
C VAL A 714 -13.38 1.43 -21.92
N GLU A 715 -13.71 2.52 -22.61
CA GLU A 715 -15.10 2.95 -22.83
C GLU A 715 -15.92 1.93 -23.64
N ARG A 716 -15.29 1.27 -24.63
CA ARG A 716 -15.95 0.24 -25.45
C ARG A 716 -15.96 -1.16 -24.81
N SER A 717 -15.27 -1.37 -23.69
CA SER A 717 -15.12 -2.70 -23.09
C SER A 717 -16.44 -3.32 -22.63
N ARG A 718 -17.43 -2.50 -22.24
CA ARG A 718 -18.75 -2.95 -21.79
C ARG A 718 -19.70 -3.32 -22.93
N THR A 719 -19.37 -3.02 -24.19
CA THR A 719 -20.31 -3.24 -25.32
C THR A 719 -20.51 -4.71 -25.65
N ASN A 720 -19.54 -5.58 -25.32
CA ASN A 720 -19.68 -7.03 -25.43
C ASN A 720 -18.71 -7.77 -24.49
N MET A 721 -19.05 -9.01 -24.16
CA MET A 721 -18.29 -9.84 -23.22
C MET A 721 -16.85 -10.14 -23.69
N ARG A 722 -16.63 -10.24 -25.01
CA ARG A 722 -15.31 -10.54 -25.58
C ARG A 722 -14.32 -9.38 -25.42
N ARG A 723 -14.76 -8.14 -25.62
CA ARG A 723 -13.93 -6.94 -25.40
C ARG A 723 -13.60 -6.75 -23.92
N ALA A 724 -14.55 -7.00 -23.03
CA ALA A 724 -14.27 -7.01 -21.59
C ALA A 724 -13.21 -8.07 -21.24
N SER A 725 -13.32 -9.29 -21.79
CA SER A 725 -12.33 -10.34 -21.64
C SER A 725 -10.93 -9.93 -22.12
N GLU A 726 -10.84 -9.32 -23.30
CA GLU A 726 -9.58 -8.81 -23.87
C GLU A 726 -8.94 -7.73 -22.99
N LEU A 727 -9.73 -6.77 -22.52
CA LEU A 727 -9.26 -5.71 -21.62
C LEU A 727 -8.76 -6.29 -20.29
N MET A 728 -9.53 -7.18 -19.65
CA MET A 728 -9.12 -7.84 -18.40
C MET A 728 -7.79 -8.58 -18.56
N ARG A 729 -7.60 -9.31 -19.67
CA ARG A 729 -6.34 -9.99 -19.98
C ARG A 729 -5.18 -9.02 -20.17
N SER A 730 -5.39 -7.93 -20.91
CA SER A 730 -4.34 -6.93 -21.17
C SER A 730 -3.85 -6.22 -19.90
N LEU A 731 -4.72 -6.10 -18.90
CA LEU A 731 -4.45 -5.47 -17.61
C LEU A 731 -4.05 -6.47 -16.52
N SER A 732 -4.08 -7.78 -16.82
CA SER A 732 -3.87 -8.88 -15.86
C SER A 732 -4.86 -8.90 -14.69
N LEU A 733 -6.11 -8.46 -14.91
CA LEU A 733 -7.17 -8.46 -13.90
C LEU A 733 -7.93 -9.81 -13.88
N ALA A 734 -8.42 -10.21 -12.71
CA ALA A 734 -9.27 -11.39 -12.51
C ALA A 734 -8.66 -12.71 -13.04
N HIS A 735 -7.33 -12.82 -13.02
CA HIS A 735 -6.63 -14.00 -13.53
C HIS A 735 -6.85 -15.21 -12.61
N GLN A 736 -6.92 -14.98 -11.29
CA GLN A 736 -7.13 -15.99 -10.27
C GLN A 736 -8.54 -16.61 -10.32
N SER A 737 -9.57 -15.85 -10.70
CA SER A 737 -10.95 -16.34 -10.83
C SER A 737 -11.21 -16.98 -12.20
N GLY A 738 -10.48 -16.56 -13.24
CA GLY A 738 -10.67 -17.02 -14.61
C GLY A 738 -11.81 -16.31 -15.35
N LEU A 739 -12.31 -15.20 -14.80
CA LEU A 739 -13.49 -14.48 -15.33
C LEU A 739 -13.32 -14.09 -16.81
N SER A 740 -12.12 -13.66 -17.22
CA SER A 740 -11.87 -13.33 -18.64
C SER A 740 -12.21 -14.50 -19.58
N ASN A 741 -11.89 -15.74 -19.20
CA ASN A 741 -12.23 -16.91 -20.01
C ASN A 741 -13.74 -17.21 -19.96
N VAL A 742 -14.36 -17.06 -18.79
CA VAL A 742 -15.82 -17.21 -18.62
C VAL A 742 -16.56 -16.26 -19.55
N LEU A 743 -16.22 -14.97 -19.54
CA LEU A 743 -16.84 -13.95 -20.41
C LEU A 743 -16.66 -14.28 -21.89
N LYS A 744 -15.45 -14.71 -22.30
CA LYS A 744 -15.18 -15.12 -23.69
C LYS A 744 -16.09 -16.28 -24.12
N GLN A 745 -16.23 -17.30 -23.28
CA GLN A 745 -17.02 -18.49 -23.60
C GLN A 745 -18.52 -18.21 -23.54
N LEU A 746 -18.99 -17.40 -22.59
CA LEU A 746 -20.38 -16.94 -22.55
C LEU A 746 -20.73 -16.12 -23.80
N GLY A 747 -19.85 -15.23 -24.26
CA GLY A 747 -20.02 -14.53 -25.54
C GLY A 747 -20.19 -15.47 -26.73
N ASN A 748 -19.42 -16.57 -26.77
CA ASN A 748 -19.57 -17.59 -27.82
C ASN A 748 -20.90 -18.37 -27.73
N MET A 749 -21.41 -18.60 -26.51
CA MET A 749 -22.63 -19.41 -26.29
C MET A 749 -23.93 -18.61 -26.41
N LEU A 750 -23.95 -17.38 -25.87
CA LEU A 750 -25.11 -16.50 -25.79
C LEU A 750 -25.18 -15.52 -26.96
N GLY A 751 -24.06 -15.26 -27.65
CA GLY A 751 -23.89 -14.15 -28.58
C GLY A 751 -23.25 -12.94 -27.89
N ASP A 752 -22.44 -12.19 -28.64
CA ASP A 752 -21.64 -11.08 -28.09
C ASP A 752 -22.49 -9.90 -27.57
N GLU A 753 -23.70 -9.69 -28.11
CA GLU A 753 -24.61 -8.61 -27.70
C GLU A 753 -25.61 -9.02 -26.60
N SER A 754 -25.59 -10.29 -26.17
CA SER A 754 -26.52 -10.78 -25.15
C SER A 754 -26.14 -10.28 -23.75
N ASP A 755 -27.11 -9.71 -23.04
CA ASP A 755 -26.96 -9.32 -21.64
C ASP A 755 -27.02 -10.57 -20.73
N PRO A 756 -25.96 -10.85 -19.94
CA PRO A 756 -26.00 -11.95 -18.97
C PRO A 756 -26.98 -11.72 -17.81
N CYS A 757 -27.54 -10.52 -17.66
CA CYS A 757 -28.49 -10.11 -16.62
C CYS A 757 -27.99 -10.41 -15.19
N SER A 758 -26.68 -10.27 -14.94
CA SER A 758 -26.05 -10.58 -13.66
C SER A 758 -25.46 -9.31 -13.04
N GLU A 759 -26.01 -8.87 -11.90
CA GLU A 759 -25.51 -7.72 -11.13
C GLU A 759 -24.02 -7.87 -10.76
N PHE A 760 -23.58 -9.10 -10.51
CA PHE A 760 -22.20 -9.42 -10.19
C PHE A 760 -21.24 -9.14 -11.36
N ILE A 761 -21.63 -9.50 -12.60
CA ILE A 761 -20.83 -9.20 -13.80
C ILE A 761 -20.80 -7.69 -14.04
N GLU A 762 -21.92 -7.00 -13.85
CA GLU A 762 -21.99 -5.55 -14.02
C GLU A 762 -21.07 -4.79 -13.05
N GLU A 763 -21.01 -5.19 -11.77
CA GLU A 763 -20.04 -4.59 -10.83
C GLU A 763 -18.59 -4.98 -11.18
N CYS A 764 -18.33 -6.20 -11.69
CA CYS A 764 -17.01 -6.57 -12.21
C CYS A 764 -16.56 -5.66 -13.37
N TYR A 765 -17.48 -5.28 -14.26
CA TYR A 765 -17.20 -4.28 -15.31
C TYR A 765 -16.91 -2.89 -14.73
N ASP A 766 -17.70 -2.46 -13.73
CA ASP A 766 -17.48 -1.18 -13.06
C ASP A 766 -16.09 -1.14 -12.38
N LEU A 767 -15.69 -2.22 -11.69
CA LEU A 767 -14.37 -2.37 -11.08
C LEU A 767 -13.23 -2.37 -12.12
N MET A 768 -13.41 -3.10 -13.24
CA MET A 768 -12.44 -3.13 -14.33
C MET A 768 -12.21 -1.73 -14.92
N ILE A 769 -13.29 -1.01 -15.25
CA ILE A 769 -13.21 0.35 -15.82
C ILE A 769 -12.56 1.30 -14.81
N MET A 770 -13.02 1.29 -13.56
CA MET A 770 -12.50 2.12 -12.49
C MET A 770 -11.00 1.90 -12.29
N GLN A 771 -10.57 0.63 -12.19
CA GLN A 771 -9.15 0.30 -11.99
C GLN A 771 -8.29 0.73 -13.19
N SER A 772 -8.81 0.56 -14.42
CA SER A 772 -8.14 1.02 -15.65
C SER A 772 -7.91 2.54 -15.63
N LEU A 773 -8.97 3.31 -15.32
CA LEU A 773 -8.88 4.76 -15.28
C LEU A 773 -7.98 5.27 -14.15
N ARG A 774 -7.96 4.58 -13.00
CA ARG A 774 -7.04 4.91 -11.89
C ARG A 774 -5.59 4.69 -12.25
N ASP A 775 -5.26 3.57 -12.89
CA ASP A 775 -3.90 3.25 -13.31
C ASP A 775 -3.41 4.27 -14.37
N LEU A 776 -4.28 4.67 -15.31
CA LEU A 776 -3.96 5.74 -16.27
C LEU A 776 -3.76 7.09 -15.56
N LYS A 777 -4.73 7.58 -14.77
CA LYS A 777 -4.67 8.91 -14.14
C LYS A 777 -3.55 9.01 -13.08
N TYR A 778 -3.52 8.10 -12.12
CA TYR A 778 -2.67 8.22 -10.92
C TYR A 778 -1.30 7.55 -11.05
N ARG A 779 -1.04 6.81 -12.13
CA ARG A 779 0.25 6.13 -12.35
C ARG A 779 0.82 6.32 -13.76
N ALA A 780 0.07 6.95 -14.68
CA ALA A 780 0.41 7.03 -16.11
C ALA A 780 0.74 5.64 -16.68
N ARG A 781 0.05 4.59 -16.19
CA ARG A 781 0.29 3.20 -16.55
C ARG A 781 -0.38 2.87 -17.89
N ILE A 782 0.23 3.29 -18.99
CA ILE A 782 -0.31 3.12 -20.35
C ILE A 782 0.31 1.85 -20.96
N PRO A 783 -0.48 0.81 -21.29
CA PRO A 783 0.05 -0.39 -21.93
C PRO A 783 0.58 -0.08 -23.33
N LEU A 784 1.70 -0.70 -23.69
CA LEU A 784 2.33 -0.56 -25.00
C LEU A 784 2.13 -1.84 -25.82
N LYS A 785 1.60 -1.67 -27.04
CA LYS A 785 1.40 -2.77 -27.97
C LYS A 785 2.74 -3.27 -28.50
N ASP A 786 2.86 -4.58 -28.71
CA ASP A 786 4.02 -5.25 -29.31
C ASP A 786 5.36 -4.96 -28.60
N SER A 787 5.28 -4.51 -27.34
CA SER A 787 6.37 -4.14 -26.46
C SER A 787 6.29 -4.99 -25.19
N PHE A 788 7.44 -5.39 -24.66
CA PHE A 788 7.50 -6.45 -23.65
C PHE A 788 8.50 -6.12 -22.54
N THR A 789 8.28 -6.68 -21.36
CA THR A 789 9.26 -6.69 -20.27
C THR A 789 9.77 -8.11 -20.09
N LEU A 790 11.09 -8.29 -20.18
CA LEU A 790 11.75 -9.60 -20.20
C LEU A 790 12.91 -9.64 -19.21
N VAL A 791 13.27 -10.84 -18.74
CA VAL A 791 14.48 -11.04 -17.92
C VAL A 791 15.74 -10.97 -18.79
N GLY A 792 16.83 -10.46 -18.24
CA GLY A 792 18.13 -10.39 -18.92
C GLY A 792 18.98 -11.66 -18.77
N VAL A 793 19.65 -12.07 -19.85
CA VAL A 793 20.70 -13.11 -19.86
C VAL A 793 21.86 -12.71 -20.78
N ALA A 794 22.97 -13.46 -20.75
CA ALA A 794 24.18 -13.15 -21.52
C ALA A 794 24.26 -13.91 -22.86
N ASP A 795 24.92 -13.30 -23.83
CA ASP A 795 25.28 -13.90 -25.11
C ASP A 795 26.43 -14.90 -24.96
N GLU A 796 26.09 -16.16 -24.66
CA GLU A 796 27.06 -17.26 -24.51
C GLU A 796 27.67 -17.75 -25.85
N ASP A 797 27.12 -17.34 -27.00
CA ASP A 797 27.69 -17.65 -28.32
C ASP A 797 28.70 -16.56 -28.79
N GLU A 798 28.79 -15.42 -28.08
CA GLU A 798 29.58 -14.24 -28.43
C GLU A 798 29.36 -13.75 -29.88
N ILE A 799 28.11 -13.77 -30.37
CA ILE A 799 27.79 -13.38 -31.75
C ILE A 799 27.23 -11.96 -31.86
N LEU A 800 26.57 -11.46 -30.83
CA LEU A 800 25.91 -10.15 -30.85
C LEU A 800 26.95 -9.03 -30.84
N ALA A 801 26.80 -8.06 -31.75
CA ALA A 801 27.62 -6.85 -31.77
C ALA A 801 27.34 -5.95 -30.54
N PRO A 802 28.24 -5.03 -30.18
CA PRO A 802 27.98 -4.05 -29.12
C PRO A 802 26.69 -3.26 -29.40
N ASN A 803 25.85 -3.08 -28.37
CA ASN A 803 24.51 -2.47 -28.45
C ASN A 803 23.48 -3.22 -29.33
N SER A 804 23.73 -4.51 -29.62
CA SER A 804 22.73 -5.41 -30.20
C SER A 804 22.17 -6.36 -29.14
N ILE A 805 20.91 -6.74 -29.31
CA ILE A 805 20.21 -7.70 -28.46
C ILE A 805 19.51 -8.77 -29.29
N TYR A 806 19.34 -9.96 -28.73
CA TYR A 806 18.41 -10.97 -29.23
C TYR A 806 17.24 -11.10 -28.24
N ALA A 807 16.02 -11.04 -28.73
CA ALA A 807 14.83 -11.20 -27.91
C ALA A 807 13.76 -11.99 -28.69
N CYS A 808 13.44 -13.18 -28.17
CA CYS A 808 12.38 -14.02 -28.68
C CYS A 808 11.24 -14.08 -27.65
N VAL A 809 10.03 -13.75 -28.06
CA VAL A 809 8.84 -13.73 -27.22
C VAL A 809 7.89 -14.84 -27.63
N GLN A 810 7.49 -15.68 -26.69
CA GLN A 810 6.58 -16.78 -26.95
C GLN A 810 5.51 -16.87 -25.87
N PHE A 811 4.25 -16.71 -26.27
CA PHE A 811 3.10 -17.01 -25.43
C PHE A 811 2.82 -18.53 -25.45
N PRO A 812 2.29 -19.11 -24.36
CA PRO A 812 1.91 -20.51 -24.32
C PRO A 812 1.00 -20.90 -25.49
N GLY A 813 1.37 -21.96 -26.21
CA GLY A 813 0.63 -22.46 -27.39
C GLY A 813 0.67 -21.57 -28.63
N LYS A 814 1.51 -20.53 -28.67
CA LYS A 814 1.68 -19.63 -29.83
C LYS A 814 3.06 -19.75 -30.45
N THR A 815 3.16 -19.30 -31.71
CA THR A 815 4.42 -19.17 -32.42
C THR A 815 5.33 -18.11 -31.77
N PRO A 816 6.65 -18.30 -31.81
CA PRO A 816 7.61 -17.30 -31.33
C PRO A 816 7.56 -16.04 -32.19
N ILE A 817 7.81 -14.89 -31.56
CA ILE A 817 7.93 -13.56 -32.17
C ILE A 817 9.34 -13.07 -31.89
N TYR A 818 10.09 -12.74 -32.95
CA TYR A 818 11.46 -12.23 -32.84
C TYR A 818 11.45 -10.71 -32.98
N LEU A 819 12.10 -10.01 -32.05
CA LEU A 819 12.17 -8.55 -32.10
C LEU A 819 13.36 -8.12 -32.97
N GLU A 820 13.08 -7.29 -33.97
CA GLU A 820 14.04 -6.81 -34.96
C GLU A 820 14.00 -5.29 -35.09
N GLY A 821 15.15 -4.68 -35.41
CA GLY A 821 15.26 -3.25 -35.66
C GLY A 821 15.56 -2.42 -34.41
N PRO A 822 15.39 -1.09 -34.46
CA PRO A 822 15.69 -0.21 -33.34
C PRO A 822 14.67 -0.38 -32.21
N ILE A 823 15.15 -0.56 -30.98
CA ILE A 823 14.34 -0.81 -29.79
C ILE A 823 14.80 0.13 -28.68
N THR A 824 13.85 0.85 -28.07
CA THR A 824 14.10 1.59 -26.83
C THR A 824 14.10 0.61 -25.65
N ILE A 825 15.17 0.59 -24.87
CA ILE A 825 15.34 -0.31 -23.73
C ILE A 825 15.57 0.49 -22.44
N SER A 826 14.94 0.07 -21.36
CA SER A 826 15.15 0.63 -20.03
C SER A 826 14.88 -0.40 -18.92
N ARG A 827 15.20 -0.03 -17.68
CA ARG A 827 14.93 -0.79 -16.46
C ARG A 827 14.21 0.11 -15.46
N SER A 828 13.21 -0.43 -14.78
CA SER A 828 12.47 0.33 -13.76
C SER A 828 13.12 0.21 -12.38
N PRO A 829 13.19 1.30 -11.59
CA PRO A 829 12.79 2.67 -11.92
C PRO A 829 13.82 3.40 -12.79
N CYS A 830 13.34 4.22 -13.73
CA CYS A 830 14.13 5.03 -14.65
C CYS A 830 14.06 6.50 -14.22
N LEU A 831 15.15 7.06 -13.68
CA LEU A 831 15.19 8.45 -13.21
C LEU A 831 16.17 9.27 -14.03
N HIS A 832 17.38 8.75 -14.24
CA HIS A 832 18.43 9.45 -14.96
C HIS A 832 18.14 9.41 -16.47
N PRO A 833 18.37 10.49 -17.22
CA PRO A 833 18.07 10.53 -18.66
C PRO A 833 18.83 9.48 -19.48
N GLY A 834 20.01 9.05 -18.99
CA GLY A 834 20.80 7.96 -19.57
C GLY A 834 20.34 6.54 -19.26
N ASP A 835 19.31 6.35 -18.41
CA ASP A 835 18.73 5.04 -18.09
C ASP A 835 17.88 4.47 -19.24
N ILE A 836 17.61 5.27 -20.28
CA ILE A 836 16.97 4.87 -21.53
C ILE A 836 18.01 4.81 -22.63
N ARG A 837 18.14 3.65 -23.27
CA ARG A 837 19.05 3.44 -24.40
C ARG A 837 18.27 2.98 -25.63
N VAL A 838 18.88 3.14 -26.80
CA VAL A 838 18.38 2.58 -28.07
C VAL A 838 19.35 1.51 -28.53
N VAL A 839 18.83 0.33 -28.81
CA VAL A 839 19.59 -0.87 -29.23
C VAL A 839 19.03 -1.45 -30.51
N SER A 840 19.78 -2.34 -31.15
CA SER A 840 19.32 -3.07 -32.34
C SER A 840 18.94 -4.50 -31.99
N GLY A 841 17.68 -4.85 -32.20
CA GLY A 841 17.21 -6.24 -32.21
C GLY A 841 17.65 -6.94 -33.48
N VAL A 842 18.30 -8.09 -33.34
CA VAL A 842 18.87 -8.85 -34.47
C VAL A 842 17.87 -9.77 -35.18
N GLY A 843 16.63 -9.88 -34.68
CA GLY A 843 15.62 -10.76 -35.26
C GLY A 843 15.90 -12.25 -35.03
N GLN A 844 15.41 -13.08 -35.94
CA GLN A 844 15.58 -14.54 -35.87
C GLN A 844 17.02 -14.95 -36.24
N LEU A 845 17.63 -15.78 -35.42
CA LEU A 845 18.99 -16.30 -35.64
C LEU A 845 18.96 -17.73 -36.18
N ASP A 846 19.93 -18.06 -37.03
CA ASP A 846 20.15 -19.44 -37.50
C ASP A 846 20.73 -20.29 -36.38
N SER A 847 20.08 -21.43 -36.10
CA SER A 847 20.51 -22.39 -35.09
C SER A 847 21.89 -23.01 -35.34
N LEU A 848 22.40 -22.99 -36.59
CA LEU A 848 23.75 -23.44 -36.88
C LEU A 848 24.82 -22.44 -36.41
N HIS A 849 24.52 -21.14 -36.53
CA HIS A 849 25.44 -20.06 -36.13
C HIS A 849 25.26 -19.64 -34.67
N ALA A 850 24.06 -19.77 -34.13
CA ALA A 850 23.66 -19.36 -32.79
C ALA A 850 22.99 -20.53 -32.03
N PRO A 851 23.71 -21.65 -31.79
CA PRO A 851 23.11 -22.88 -31.26
C PRO A 851 22.52 -22.71 -29.86
N ARG A 852 23.06 -21.81 -29.03
CA ARG A 852 22.55 -21.53 -27.68
C ARG A 852 21.43 -20.49 -27.76
N LEU A 853 21.70 -19.34 -28.37
CA LEU A 853 20.78 -18.19 -28.40
C LEU A 853 19.44 -18.52 -29.09
N SER A 854 19.46 -19.28 -30.19
CA SER A 854 18.26 -19.64 -30.96
C SER A 854 17.25 -20.51 -30.17
N LYS A 855 17.66 -21.10 -29.04
CA LYS A 855 16.78 -21.91 -28.16
C LYS A 855 16.14 -21.10 -27.03
N LEU A 856 16.63 -19.89 -26.78
CA LEU A 856 16.15 -19.05 -25.68
C LEU A 856 14.87 -18.32 -26.07
N VAL A 857 13.90 -18.31 -25.16
CA VAL A 857 12.60 -17.64 -25.32
C VAL A 857 12.21 -16.93 -24.03
N ASN A 858 11.42 -15.86 -24.17
CA ASN A 858 10.93 -15.00 -23.08
C ASN A 858 12.03 -14.35 -22.22
N CYS A 859 13.19 -14.10 -22.83
CA CYS A 859 14.30 -13.34 -22.25
C CYS A 859 14.88 -12.38 -23.29
N VAL A 860 15.65 -11.40 -22.82
CA VAL A 860 16.53 -10.57 -23.64
C VAL A 860 17.97 -11.00 -23.42
N VAL A 861 18.66 -11.33 -24.51
CA VAL A 861 20.06 -11.70 -24.52
C VAL A 861 20.90 -10.47 -24.83
N PHE A 862 21.82 -10.15 -23.93
CA PHE A 862 22.72 -9.01 -24.05
C PHE A 862 24.07 -9.41 -24.63
N SER A 863 24.57 -8.63 -25.59
CA SER A 863 25.94 -8.78 -26.09
C SER A 863 26.96 -8.71 -24.95
N VAL A 864 27.92 -9.63 -24.97
CA VAL A 864 29.09 -9.63 -24.09
C VAL A 864 30.28 -8.88 -24.70
N LYS A 865 30.07 -8.13 -25.79
CA LYS A 865 31.07 -7.30 -26.47
C LYS A 865 30.87 -5.82 -26.17
N GLY A 866 31.98 -5.07 -26.15
CA GLY A 866 31.99 -3.63 -25.91
C GLY A 866 32.90 -3.25 -24.74
N VAL A 867 32.77 -1.99 -24.29
CA VAL A 867 33.59 -1.43 -23.19
C VAL A 867 32.87 -1.54 -21.84
N ARG A 868 31.54 -1.36 -21.82
CA ARG A 868 30.70 -1.42 -20.62
C ARG A 868 29.46 -2.26 -20.93
N SER A 869 29.04 -3.11 -19.98
CA SER A 869 27.86 -3.94 -20.15
C SER A 869 26.60 -3.09 -20.27
N LEU A 870 25.72 -3.43 -21.22
CA LEU A 870 24.48 -2.69 -21.42
C LEU A 870 23.57 -2.72 -20.18
N PRO A 871 23.37 -3.86 -19.48
CA PRO A 871 22.68 -3.90 -18.18
C PRO A 871 23.10 -2.80 -17.20
N SER A 872 24.42 -2.63 -17.01
CA SER A 872 24.95 -1.61 -16.08
C SER A 872 24.66 -0.17 -16.52
N CYS A 873 24.35 0.05 -17.80
CA CYS A 873 23.95 1.35 -18.33
C CYS A 873 22.46 1.69 -18.06
N LEU A 874 21.66 0.70 -17.63
CA LEU A 874 20.21 0.83 -17.43
C LEU A 874 19.91 0.96 -15.93
N GLY A 875 20.24 2.13 -15.37
CA GLY A 875 20.09 2.42 -13.95
C GLY A 875 21.00 1.56 -13.05
N GLY A 876 22.13 1.07 -13.55
CA GLY A 876 23.03 0.17 -12.80
C GLY A 876 22.51 -1.27 -12.65
N GLY A 877 21.82 -1.79 -13.66
CA GLY A 877 21.28 -3.16 -13.64
C GLY A 877 22.32 -4.25 -13.84
N ASP A 878 21.90 -5.49 -13.53
CA ASP A 878 22.69 -6.72 -13.66
C ASP A 878 21.87 -7.85 -14.31
N LEU A 879 22.39 -9.08 -14.32
CA LEU A 879 21.70 -10.25 -14.87
C LEU A 879 21.28 -11.24 -13.76
N ASP A 880 21.06 -10.77 -12.53
CA ASP A 880 20.70 -11.61 -11.37
C ASP A 880 19.18 -11.84 -11.18
N GLY A 881 18.41 -11.31 -12.14
CA GLY A 881 16.95 -11.39 -12.23
C GLY A 881 16.27 -10.05 -12.58
N ASP A 882 17.04 -9.06 -13.01
CA ASP A 882 16.51 -7.78 -13.47
C ASP A 882 15.58 -7.93 -14.70
N LEU A 883 14.54 -7.09 -14.71
CA LEU A 883 13.55 -7.03 -15.78
C LEU A 883 13.77 -5.79 -16.64
N TYR A 884 13.86 -6.00 -17.95
CA TYR A 884 14.15 -5.00 -18.96
C TYR A 884 12.92 -4.75 -19.84
N THR A 885 12.50 -3.51 -19.94
CA THR A 885 11.39 -3.10 -20.80
C THR A 885 11.90 -2.76 -22.19
N LEU A 886 11.43 -3.50 -23.19
CA LEU A 886 11.70 -3.35 -24.61
C LEU A 886 10.50 -2.68 -25.30
N ILE A 887 10.71 -1.47 -25.82
CA ILE A 887 9.70 -0.69 -26.53
C ILE A 887 10.04 -0.68 -28.02
N THR A 888 9.16 -1.28 -28.81
CA THR A 888 9.31 -1.47 -30.26
C THR A 888 8.57 -0.41 -31.09
N LEU A 889 7.76 0.42 -30.44
CA LEU A 889 6.96 1.46 -31.10
C LEU A 889 7.87 2.55 -31.67
N PRO A 890 7.89 2.77 -33.00
CA PRO A 890 8.79 3.74 -33.64
C PRO A 890 8.67 5.16 -33.09
N GLU A 891 7.46 5.59 -32.75
CA GLU A 891 7.19 6.91 -32.16
C GLU A 891 7.70 7.10 -30.72
N LEU A 892 8.15 6.02 -30.06
CA LEU A 892 8.77 6.03 -28.73
C LEU A 892 10.28 5.73 -28.80
N ILE A 893 10.90 5.86 -29.97
CA ILE A 893 12.36 5.77 -30.14
C ILE A 893 12.96 7.18 -30.08
N PRO A 894 13.71 7.53 -29.01
CA PRO A 894 14.31 8.85 -28.91
C PRO A 894 15.32 9.11 -30.03
N PRO A 895 15.38 10.34 -30.58
CA PRO A 895 16.41 10.72 -31.54
C PRO A 895 17.81 10.55 -30.93
N SER A 896 18.75 10.00 -31.70
CA SER A 896 20.13 9.75 -31.22
C SER A 896 20.83 11.03 -30.71
N SER A 897 20.50 12.19 -31.29
CA SER A 897 21.03 13.50 -30.88
C SER A 897 20.52 14.01 -29.52
N LYS A 898 19.47 13.39 -28.97
CA LYS A 898 18.85 13.76 -27.70
C LYS A 898 19.17 12.78 -26.57
N LEU A 899 19.76 11.62 -26.89
CA LEU A 899 20.19 10.62 -25.92
C LEU A 899 21.24 11.20 -24.97
N HIS A 900 21.15 10.80 -23.71
CA HIS A 900 22.09 11.19 -22.68
C HIS A 900 23.06 10.04 -22.36
N PRO A 901 24.33 10.33 -22.04
CA PRO A 901 25.26 9.30 -21.56
C PRO A 901 24.69 8.55 -20.34
N PRO A 902 24.92 7.23 -20.23
CA PRO A 902 24.50 6.47 -19.06
C PRO A 902 25.25 6.95 -17.81
N ALA A 903 24.57 6.95 -16.66
CA ALA A 903 25.19 7.33 -15.41
C ALA A 903 26.33 6.38 -15.02
N SER A 904 27.30 6.90 -14.28
CA SER A 904 28.38 6.12 -13.67
C SER A 904 28.53 6.57 -12.23
N TYR A 905 27.77 5.96 -11.33
CA TYR A 905 27.86 6.26 -9.90
C TYR A 905 28.98 5.43 -9.29
N ALA A 906 29.88 6.08 -8.54
CA ALA A 906 30.85 5.37 -7.73
C ALA A 906 30.12 4.70 -6.57
N PRO A 907 30.32 3.39 -6.31
CA PRO A 907 29.68 2.74 -5.17
C PRO A 907 30.17 3.39 -3.87
N PRO A 908 29.27 3.63 -2.90
CA PRO A 908 29.67 4.24 -1.63
C PRO A 908 30.60 3.30 -0.84
N GLN A 909 31.52 3.88 -0.08
CA GLN A 909 32.38 3.11 0.82
C GLN A 909 31.52 2.45 1.91
N MET A 910 31.46 1.12 1.88
CA MET A 910 30.62 0.34 2.80
C MET A 910 31.02 0.56 4.26
N LYS A 911 30.02 0.66 5.15
CA LYS A 911 30.25 0.81 6.60
C LYS A 911 30.79 -0.51 7.17
N ARG A 912 32.07 -0.50 7.56
CA ARG A 912 32.79 -1.65 8.11
C ARG A 912 33.02 -1.49 9.61
N LEU A 913 32.92 -2.58 10.35
CA LEU A 913 33.30 -2.68 11.76
C LEU A 913 34.72 -3.25 11.88
N ASP A 914 35.42 -2.87 12.95
CA ASP A 914 36.76 -3.38 13.28
C ASP A 914 36.73 -4.80 13.88
N ARG A 915 35.53 -5.32 14.16
CA ARG A 915 35.26 -6.67 14.65
C ARG A 915 34.26 -7.39 13.74
N PRO A 916 34.18 -8.74 13.80
CA PRO A 916 33.06 -9.47 13.21
C PRO A 916 31.71 -8.98 13.76
N CYS A 917 30.71 -8.91 12.88
CA CYS A 917 29.34 -8.61 13.20
C CYS A 917 28.73 -9.73 14.04
N THR A 918 27.99 -9.33 15.06
CA THR A 918 27.05 -10.17 15.80
C THR A 918 25.67 -10.05 15.18
N ILE A 919 24.73 -10.89 15.62
CA ILE A 919 23.33 -10.75 15.19
C ILE A 919 22.69 -9.44 15.68
N GLN A 920 23.17 -8.90 16.81
CA GLN A 920 22.72 -7.62 17.33
C GLN A 920 23.03 -6.48 16.35
N ASP A 921 24.21 -6.45 15.72
CA ASP A 921 24.53 -5.45 14.70
C ASP A 921 23.57 -5.53 13.49
N GLY A 922 23.09 -6.75 13.17
CA GLY A 922 22.10 -6.98 12.13
C GLY A 922 20.68 -6.52 12.49
N ALA A 923 20.30 -6.68 13.77
CA ALA A 923 19.06 -6.18 14.34
C ALA A 923 19.05 -4.64 14.43
N GLU A 924 20.15 -4.04 14.86
CA GLU A 924 20.32 -2.58 14.88
C GLU A 924 20.25 -2.02 13.46
N PHE A 925 20.91 -2.66 12.48
CA PHE A 925 20.80 -2.26 11.07
C PHE A 925 19.35 -2.34 10.53
N PHE A 926 18.55 -3.31 10.99
CA PHE A 926 17.13 -3.38 10.62
C PHE A 926 16.36 -2.14 11.10
N LEU A 927 16.63 -1.65 12.33
CA LEU A 927 16.03 -0.42 12.84
C LEU A 927 16.57 0.82 12.12
N ASP A 928 17.88 0.88 11.84
CA ASP A 928 18.48 1.95 11.04
C ASP A 928 17.83 2.02 9.65
N TYR A 929 17.52 0.87 9.05
CA TYR A 929 16.84 0.81 7.76
C TYR A 929 15.45 1.46 7.81
N ILE A 930 14.65 1.17 8.84
CA ILE A 930 13.32 1.76 9.03
C ILE A 930 13.37 3.29 9.10
N SER A 931 14.40 3.84 9.74
CA SER A 931 14.59 5.29 9.80
C SER A 931 15.01 5.93 8.46
N SER A 932 15.49 5.14 7.51
CA SER A 932 16.15 5.63 6.29
C SER A 932 15.57 5.07 4.98
N ASP A 933 14.34 4.53 4.96
CA ASP A 933 13.61 4.12 3.73
C ASP A 933 13.18 5.35 2.90
N LEU A 934 14.15 5.99 2.22
CA LEU A 934 13.94 7.22 1.45
C LEU A 934 13.71 7.01 -0.05
N VAL A 935 13.85 5.79 -0.58
CA VAL A 935 13.76 5.51 -2.03
C VAL A 935 12.50 6.13 -2.68
N GLY A 936 11.33 5.94 -2.06
CA GLY A 936 10.07 6.48 -2.57
C GLY A 936 9.94 8.01 -2.43
N VAL A 937 10.59 8.60 -1.41
CA VAL A 937 10.62 10.04 -1.19
C VAL A 937 11.48 10.72 -2.25
N ILE A 938 12.66 10.16 -2.54
CA ILE A 938 13.58 10.64 -3.57
C ILE A 938 12.94 10.58 -4.96
N ALA A 939 12.35 9.44 -5.33
CA ALA A 939 11.66 9.30 -6.62
C ALA A 939 10.49 10.30 -6.78
N SER A 940 9.74 10.58 -5.71
CA SER A 940 8.68 11.58 -5.74
C SER A 940 9.24 13.01 -5.85
N ARG A 941 10.34 13.32 -5.14
CA ARG A 941 11.03 14.62 -5.24
C ARG A 941 11.59 14.84 -6.63
N HIS A 942 12.16 13.82 -7.26
CA HIS A 942 12.69 13.88 -8.62
C HIS A 942 11.60 14.30 -9.62
N LEU A 943 10.43 13.65 -9.60
CA LEU A 943 9.30 14.04 -10.46
C LEU A 943 8.81 15.47 -10.20
N HIS A 944 8.85 15.94 -8.95
CA HIS A 944 8.47 17.30 -8.59
C HIS A 944 9.45 18.32 -9.16
N VAL A 945 10.76 18.10 -8.97
CA VAL A 945 11.81 18.99 -9.48
C VAL A 945 11.83 18.97 -11.02
N ALA A 946 11.81 17.79 -11.65
CA ALA A 946 11.84 17.65 -13.10
C ALA A 946 10.64 18.30 -13.81
N ASP A 947 9.49 18.45 -13.15
CA ASP A 947 8.35 19.17 -13.74
C ASP A 947 8.53 20.69 -13.69
N GLN A 948 9.16 21.21 -12.63
CA GLN A 948 9.40 22.65 -12.44
C GLN A 948 10.56 23.18 -13.29
N GLN A 949 11.59 22.35 -13.51
CA GLN A 949 12.78 22.75 -14.25
C GLN A 949 12.57 22.69 -15.76
N GLU A 950 13.16 23.64 -16.49
CA GLU A 950 13.05 23.71 -17.95
C GLU A 950 13.76 22.52 -18.62
N GLU A 951 14.96 22.18 -18.14
CA GLU A 951 15.75 21.03 -18.61
C GLU A 951 15.22 19.66 -18.12
N GLY A 952 14.20 19.68 -17.26
CA GLY A 952 13.53 18.49 -16.77
C GLY A 952 14.46 17.55 -16.00
N THR A 953 14.54 16.30 -16.44
CA THR A 953 15.42 15.26 -15.87
C THR A 953 16.91 15.50 -16.11
N LYS A 954 17.28 16.43 -17.01
CA LYS A 954 18.69 16.78 -17.29
C LYS A 954 19.24 17.84 -16.33
N ASP A 955 18.38 18.49 -15.56
CA ASP A 955 18.77 19.48 -14.54
C ASP A 955 19.67 18.85 -13.47
N ASP A 956 20.68 19.59 -13.00
CA ASP A 956 21.65 19.12 -12.02
C ASP A 956 21.00 18.59 -10.72
N LYS A 957 19.91 19.20 -10.25
CA LYS A 957 19.20 18.71 -9.05
C LYS A 957 18.54 17.35 -9.31
N CYS A 958 18.09 17.09 -10.53
CA CYS A 958 17.53 15.79 -10.93
C CYS A 958 18.62 14.73 -11.05
N ILE A 959 19.79 15.09 -11.62
CA ILE A 959 20.96 14.21 -11.68
C ILE A 959 21.45 13.83 -10.27
N GLU A 960 21.52 14.81 -9.36
CA GLU A 960 21.85 14.56 -7.94
C GLU A 960 20.81 13.65 -7.27
N LEU A 961 19.52 13.91 -7.47
CA LEU A 961 18.45 13.05 -6.95
C LEU A 961 18.52 11.62 -7.51
N ALA A 962 18.92 11.45 -8.78
CA ALA A 962 19.12 10.13 -9.37
C ALA A 962 20.31 9.39 -8.75
N ALA A 963 21.42 10.09 -8.45
CA ALA A 963 22.55 9.53 -7.71
C ALA A 963 22.15 9.11 -6.29
N LEU A 964 21.48 9.99 -5.55
CA LEU A 964 20.97 9.69 -4.20
C LEU A 964 19.95 8.55 -4.20
N HIS A 965 19.15 8.42 -5.26
CA HIS A 965 18.25 7.29 -5.43
C HIS A 965 19.03 5.98 -5.59
N SER A 966 20.12 5.98 -6.37
CA SER A 966 21.01 4.82 -6.51
C SER A 966 21.58 4.41 -5.15
N ASP A 967 22.11 5.36 -4.38
CA ASP A 967 22.65 5.11 -3.03
C ASP A 967 21.59 4.54 -2.09
N ALA A 968 20.37 5.08 -2.13
CA ALA A 968 19.26 4.60 -1.30
C ALA A 968 18.80 3.17 -1.68
N VAL A 969 18.91 2.78 -2.96
CA VAL A 969 18.61 1.41 -3.42
C VAL A 969 19.66 0.41 -2.94
N ASP A 970 20.93 0.82 -2.87
CA ASP A 970 22.02 -0.04 -2.42
C ASP A 970 22.28 0.02 -0.91
N TYR A 971 21.65 0.93 -0.18
CA TYR A 971 21.72 1.01 1.29
C TYR A 971 21.54 -0.35 2.02
N PRO A 972 20.57 -1.22 1.66
CA PRO A 972 20.46 -2.58 2.21
C PRO A 972 21.72 -3.43 2.13
N LYS A 973 22.63 -3.14 1.19
CA LYS A 973 23.87 -3.89 0.93
C LYS A 973 25.10 -3.15 1.46
N THR A 974 25.08 -1.81 1.48
CA THR A 974 26.25 -0.97 1.78
C THR A 974 26.29 -0.49 3.23
N GLY A 975 25.12 -0.36 3.87
CA GLY A 975 24.99 0.19 5.22
C GLY A 975 25.15 1.71 5.29
N VAL A 976 25.20 2.39 4.15
CA VAL A 976 25.33 3.86 4.06
C VAL A 976 23.97 4.47 3.75
N ALA A 977 23.36 5.10 4.75
CA ALA A 977 22.06 5.76 4.60
C ALA A 977 22.20 7.13 3.91
N VAL A 978 21.22 7.47 3.07
CA VAL A 978 21.07 8.83 2.55
C VAL A 978 20.46 9.73 3.62
N SER A 979 21.09 10.88 3.87
CA SER A 979 20.50 11.88 4.77
C SER A 979 19.37 12.64 4.08
N ILE A 980 18.24 12.81 4.79
CA ILE A 980 17.07 13.56 4.30
C ILE A 980 17.40 15.04 4.03
N ASP A 981 18.42 15.58 4.68
CA ASP A 981 18.83 16.99 4.56
C ASP A 981 19.64 17.26 3.29
N ARG A 982 20.26 16.22 2.71
CA ARG A 982 20.98 16.32 1.44
C ARG A 982 20.06 16.38 0.23
N LEU A 983 18.78 16.07 0.38
CA LEU A 983 17.87 16.00 -0.76
C LEU A 983 17.64 17.39 -1.38
N PRO A 984 17.93 17.59 -2.69
CA PRO A 984 17.61 18.82 -3.39
C PRO A 984 16.15 19.23 -3.21
N ARG A 985 15.93 20.52 -2.95
CA ARG A 985 14.58 21.09 -2.77
C ARG A 985 14.02 21.56 -4.11
N ALA A 986 12.73 21.34 -4.30
CA ALA A 986 11.97 22.00 -5.36
C ALA A 986 11.93 23.51 -5.09
N GLU A 987 11.90 24.32 -6.15
CA GLU A 987 11.91 25.79 -6.05
C GLU A 987 10.61 26.30 -5.45
N SER A 988 9.50 25.72 -5.90
CA SER A 988 8.19 25.96 -5.31
C SER A 988 7.76 24.75 -4.48
N ARG A 989 7.18 25.03 -3.30
CA ARG A 989 6.55 24.01 -2.46
C ARG A 989 5.30 23.42 -3.12
N LEU A 990 4.68 24.12 -4.08
CA LEU A 990 3.52 23.64 -4.81
C LEU A 990 3.89 22.43 -5.65
N LYS A 991 3.07 21.38 -5.59
CA LYS A 991 3.30 20.14 -6.33
C LYS A 991 2.56 20.20 -7.68
N PRO A 992 3.04 19.53 -8.74
CA PRO A 992 2.24 19.44 -9.95
C PRO A 992 0.96 18.62 -9.73
N ASP A 993 -0.12 18.98 -10.41
CA ASP A 993 -1.45 18.37 -10.29
C ASP A 993 -1.47 16.85 -10.46
N PHE A 994 -0.64 16.28 -11.34
CA PHE A 994 -0.54 14.82 -11.47
C PHE A 994 -0.01 14.13 -10.20
N MET A 995 0.66 14.84 -9.29
CA MET A 995 1.08 14.28 -8.00
C MET A 995 -0.04 14.26 -6.94
N CYS A 996 -1.22 14.78 -7.26
CA CYS A 996 -2.39 14.73 -6.39
C CYS A 996 -2.74 13.27 -6.02
N PRO A 997 -2.94 12.95 -4.72
CA PRO A 997 -3.28 11.62 -4.28
C PRO A 997 -4.72 11.23 -4.68
N GLU A 998 -4.97 9.92 -4.72
CA GLU A 998 -6.27 9.33 -5.04
C GLU A 998 -7.36 9.72 -4.02
N HIS A 999 -6.98 10.07 -2.78
CA HIS A 999 -7.87 10.48 -1.70
C HIS A 999 -7.87 12.00 -1.61
N TYR A 1000 -8.90 12.61 -2.20
CA TYR A 1000 -9.07 14.06 -2.19
C TYR A 1000 -9.61 14.54 -0.83
N ALA A 1001 -8.74 14.67 0.16
CA ALA A 1001 -8.98 15.51 1.31
C ALA A 1001 -7.94 16.63 1.28
N ARG A 1002 -8.30 17.78 0.69
CA ARG A 1002 -7.46 18.99 0.69
C ARG A 1002 -6.94 19.24 2.10
N ARG A 1003 -5.63 19.13 2.30
CA ARG A 1003 -4.96 19.74 3.45
C ARG A 1003 -4.65 21.18 3.06
N LYS A 1004 -4.96 22.14 3.92
CA LYS A 1004 -4.62 23.55 3.68
C LYS A 1004 -3.07 23.64 3.60
N GLY A 1005 -2.51 24.09 2.47
CA GLY A 1005 -1.06 24.14 2.21
C GLY A 1005 -0.47 23.02 1.34
N ASP A 1006 -1.25 22.00 0.96
CA ASP A 1006 -0.93 21.13 -0.19
C ASP A 1006 -1.53 21.77 -1.46
N ASP A 1007 -0.98 22.89 -1.92
CA ASP A 1007 -1.46 23.48 -3.17
C ASP A 1007 -0.76 22.80 -4.36
N TYR A 1008 -1.57 22.52 -5.38
CA TYR A 1008 -1.14 21.92 -6.62
C TYR A 1008 -1.22 22.96 -7.73
N TYR A 1009 -0.21 23.01 -8.60
CA TYR A 1009 -0.29 23.81 -9.81
C TYR A 1009 -0.61 22.93 -11.01
N GLU A 1010 -1.28 23.52 -12.00
CA GLU A 1010 -1.54 22.86 -13.27
C GLU A 1010 -0.23 22.69 -14.05
N SER A 1011 0.33 21.47 -14.11
CA SER A 1011 1.55 21.22 -14.89
C SER A 1011 1.28 21.39 -16.39
N THR A 1012 2.16 22.10 -17.09
CA THR A 1012 2.09 22.28 -18.55
C THR A 1012 2.76 21.14 -19.33
N LYS A 1013 3.45 20.23 -18.62
CA LYS A 1013 4.19 19.09 -19.17
C LYS A 1013 3.27 17.89 -19.46
N VAL A 1014 3.79 16.86 -20.13
CA VAL A 1014 3.04 15.68 -20.57
C VAL A 1014 2.26 15.01 -19.43
N LEU A 1015 2.87 14.85 -18.25
CA LEU A 1015 2.21 14.18 -17.12
C LEU A 1015 0.98 14.95 -16.60
N GLY A 1016 1.04 16.27 -16.54
CA GLY A 1016 -0.11 17.12 -16.19
C GLY A 1016 -1.23 16.97 -17.22
N LYS A 1017 -0.89 17.01 -18.51
CA LYS A 1017 -1.86 16.84 -19.61
C LYS A 1017 -2.54 15.46 -19.58
N LEU A 1018 -1.76 14.38 -19.39
CA LEU A 1018 -2.29 13.02 -19.25
C LEU A 1018 -3.23 12.91 -18.04
N PHE A 1019 -2.86 13.50 -16.90
CA PHE A 1019 -3.68 13.50 -15.69
C PHE A 1019 -5.02 14.20 -15.87
N ARG A 1020 -5.05 15.33 -16.60
CA ARG A 1020 -6.25 16.13 -16.83
C ARG A 1020 -7.16 15.59 -17.93
N GLN A 1021 -6.65 14.78 -18.86
CA GLN A 1021 -7.49 14.07 -19.84
C GLN A 1021 -8.51 13.11 -19.19
N ILE A 1022 -8.30 12.71 -17.94
CA ILE A 1022 -9.20 11.83 -17.19
C ILE A 1022 -9.74 12.61 -15.99
N PRO A 1023 -10.97 13.17 -16.07
CA PRO A 1023 -11.62 13.84 -14.94
C PRO A 1023 -11.80 12.88 -13.75
N ALA A 1024 -11.72 13.38 -12.52
CA ALA A 1024 -11.85 12.54 -11.32
C ALA A 1024 -13.25 11.92 -11.21
N GLU A 1025 -14.26 12.64 -11.70
CA GLU A 1025 -15.67 12.25 -11.76
C GLU A 1025 -15.88 10.99 -12.61
N LYS A 1026 -15.02 10.74 -13.62
CA LYS A 1026 -15.06 9.50 -14.39
C LYS A 1026 -14.62 8.27 -13.59
N ILE A 1027 -13.90 8.45 -12.49
CA ILE A 1027 -13.30 7.40 -11.65
C ILE A 1027 -14.13 7.11 -10.39
N ASP A 1028 -14.73 8.14 -9.79
CA ASP A 1028 -15.48 8.03 -8.53
C ASP A 1028 -16.89 7.44 -8.71
N ILE A 1029 -16.95 6.23 -9.29
CA ILE A 1029 -18.20 5.50 -9.62
C ILE A 1029 -19.01 5.15 -8.35
N PHE A 1030 -18.34 4.93 -7.21
CA PHE A 1030 -18.95 4.47 -5.97
C PHE A 1030 -19.08 5.56 -4.87
N HIS A 1031 -18.56 6.76 -5.11
CA HIS A 1031 -18.58 7.85 -4.14
C HIS A 1031 -19.55 8.94 -4.59
N ARG A 1032 -20.87 8.72 -4.43
CA ARG A 1032 -21.81 9.84 -4.47
C ARG A 1032 -21.52 10.76 -3.29
N THR A 1033 -20.86 11.88 -3.53
CA THR A 1033 -20.85 12.99 -2.57
C THR A 1033 -22.28 13.48 -2.39
N ARG A 1034 -22.95 13.02 -1.33
CA ARG A 1034 -24.09 13.77 -0.77
C ARG A 1034 -23.53 15.11 -0.29
N HIS A 1035 -23.59 16.14 -1.13
CA HIS A 1035 -23.49 17.50 -0.64
C HIS A 1035 -24.76 17.78 0.15
N SER A 1036 -24.61 17.89 1.47
CA SER A 1036 -25.63 18.43 2.34
C SER A 1036 -25.83 19.91 2.00
N GLY A 1037 -26.84 20.20 1.19
CA GLY A 1037 -27.32 21.54 0.87
C GLY A 1037 -26.70 22.15 -0.39
N GLY A 1038 -27.49 22.25 -1.46
CA GLY A 1038 -27.14 23.03 -2.65
C GLY A 1038 -27.85 22.54 -3.91
N ILE A 1039 -28.60 23.42 -4.56
CA ILE A 1039 -29.50 23.21 -5.71
C ILE A 1039 -28.80 22.50 -6.87
N GLU A 1040 -29.48 21.48 -7.42
CA GLU A 1040 -29.08 20.74 -8.62
C GLU A 1040 -29.12 21.63 -9.87
N SER A 1041 -27.95 21.94 -10.43
CA SER A 1041 -27.84 22.36 -11.83
C SER A 1041 -26.41 22.16 -12.31
N TYR A 1042 -26.13 20.97 -12.84
CA TYR A 1042 -25.11 20.81 -13.90
C TYR A 1042 -25.63 19.79 -14.90
N THR A 1043 -25.63 20.22 -16.16
CA THR A 1043 -26.08 19.51 -17.36
C THR A 1043 -25.32 18.21 -17.54
N TYR A 1044 -26.04 17.10 -17.39
CA TYR A 1044 -25.59 15.75 -17.73
C TYR A 1044 -25.23 15.69 -19.22
N THR A 1045 -23.94 15.61 -19.53
CA THR A 1045 -23.51 14.99 -20.79
C THR A 1045 -23.51 13.48 -20.54
N GLU A 1046 -24.59 12.84 -20.97
CA GLU A 1046 -24.68 11.42 -21.38
C GLU A 1046 -23.57 10.49 -20.87
N VAL A 1047 -23.61 10.14 -19.57
CA VAL A 1047 -22.93 8.92 -19.08
C VAL A 1047 -23.84 7.75 -19.41
N VAL A 1048 -23.85 7.35 -20.69
CA VAL A 1048 -24.65 6.23 -21.20
C VAL A 1048 -24.26 4.95 -20.43
N SER A 1049 -25.28 4.27 -19.89
CA SER A 1049 -25.26 2.91 -19.34
C SER A 1049 -24.21 2.60 -18.25
N ARG A 1050 -24.43 3.06 -17.00
CA ARG A 1050 -23.67 2.56 -15.82
C ARG A 1050 -24.62 2.20 -14.68
N SER A 1051 -24.32 1.10 -13.97
CA SER A 1051 -25.22 0.45 -13.01
C SER A 1051 -25.58 1.39 -11.84
N ARG A 1052 -26.81 1.26 -11.32
CA ARG A 1052 -27.34 2.07 -10.19
C ARG A 1052 -26.91 1.53 -8.81
N PHE A 1053 -26.02 0.53 -8.76
CA PHE A 1053 -25.69 -0.22 -7.54
C PHE A 1053 -24.63 0.50 -6.69
N ASN A 1054 -24.87 0.60 -5.37
CA ASN A 1054 -23.86 1.14 -4.46
C ASN A 1054 -22.87 0.04 -4.06
N LYS A 1055 -21.59 0.39 -3.92
CA LYS A 1055 -20.50 -0.52 -3.54
C LYS A 1055 -20.89 -1.41 -2.34
N GLY A 1056 -20.73 -2.72 -2.49
CA GLY A 1056 -20.90 -3.68 -1.40
C GLY A 1056 -22.35 -3.91 -0.96
N GLN A 1057 -23.34 -3.46 -1.75
CA GLN A 1057 -24.71 -3.91 -1.56
C GLN A 1057 -24.81 -5.41 -1.85
N PRO A 1058 -25.63 -6.15 -1.10
CA PRO A 1058 -25.81 -7.56 -1.35
C PRO A 1058 -26.50 -7.77 -2.69
N PHE A 1059 -25.99 -8.75 -3.46
CA PHE A 1059 -26.53 -9.09 -4.77
C PHE A 1059 -27.85 -9.87 -4.67
N GLY A 1060 -28.64 -9.83 -5.73
CA GLY A 1060 -29.74 -10.75 -5.96
C GLY A 1060 -29.30 -12.22 -6.15
N LYS A 1061 -30.06 -12.98 -6.94
CA LYS A 1061 -29.69 -14.34 -7.33
C LYS A 1061 -28.55 -14.33 -8.35
N VAL A 1062 -27.71 -15.37 -8.35
CA VAL A 1062 -26.54 -15.51 -9.26
C VAL A 1062 -26.91 -15.41 -10.75
N ASP A 1063 -28.04 -16.01 -11.14
CA ASP A 1063 -28.58 -16.00 -12.51
C ASP A 1063 -30.11 -15.76 -12.45
N PRO A 1064 -30.55 -14.51 -12.25
CA PRO A 1064 -31.93 -14.19 -11.88
C PRO A 1064 -32.93 -14.52 -13.00
N THR A 1065 -32.51 -14.41 -14.27
CA THR A 1065 -33.34 -14.72 -15.45
C THR A 1065 -33.22 -16.17 -15.91
N GLY A 1066 -32.28 -16.93 -15.34
CA GLY A 1066 -31.95 -18.28 -15.78
C GLY A 1066 -31.29 -18.32 -17.17
N THR A 1067 -30.83 -17.17 -17.71
CA THR A 1067 -30.29 -17.07 -19.07
C THR A 1067 -29.02 -17.91 -19.20
N ILE A 1068 -28.11 -17.75 -18.24
CA ILE A 1068 -26.83 -18.46 -18.20
C ILE A 1068 -27.10 -19.96 -18.00
N SER A 1069 -27.98 -20.31 -17.07
CA SER A 1069 -28.37 -21.69 -16.76
C SER A 1069 -29.02 -22.40 -17.95
N LYS A 1070 -29.85 -21.72 -18.75
CA LYS A 1070 -30.42 -22.27 -19.99
C LYS A 1070 -29.37 -22.53 -21.05
N ALA A 1071 -28.32 -21.70 -21.14
CA ALA A 1071 -27.21 -21.92 -22.06
C ALA A 1071 -26.31 -23.08 -21.60
N ILE A 1072 -26.01 -23.16 -20.30
CA ILE A 1072 -25.26 -24.27 -19.70
C ILE A 1072 -25.99 -25.60 -19.91
N LYS A 1073 -27.31 -25.67 -19.65
CA LYS A 1073 -28.11 -26.89 -19.90
C LYS A 1073 -27.98 -27.39 -21.34
N ARG A 1074 -27.96 -26.47 -22.32
CA ARG A 1074 -27.73 -26.79 -23.73
C ARG A 1074 -26.30 -27.25 -23.98
N GLY A 1075 -25.30 -26.61 -23.36
CA GLY A 1075 -23.89 -26.99 -23.42
C GLY A 1075 -23.63 -28.40 -22.87
N VAL A 1076 -24.13 -28.70 -21.66
CA VAL A 1076 -24.02 -30.02 -21.03
C VAL A 1076 -24.64 -31.10 -21.93
N ARG A 1077 -25.87 -30.88 -22.43
CA ARG A 1077 -26.55 -31.83 -23.33
C ARG A 1077 -25.74 -32.10 -24.62
N ARG A 1078 -25.04 -31.10 -25.14
CA ARG A 1078 -24.16 -31.27 -26.31
C ARG A 1078 -22.88 -32.01 -25.96
N ALA A 1079 -22.33 -31.80 -24.76
CA ALA A 1079 -21.05 -32.36 -24.34
C ALA A 1079 -21.14 -33.81 -23.84
N THR A 1080 -22.26 -34.19 -23.20
CA THR A 1080 -22.42 -35.52 -22.57
C THR A 1080 -23.51 -36.38 -23.20
N HIS A 1081 -24.25 -35.86 -24.20
CA HIS A 1081 -25.44 -36.49 -24.78
C HIS A 1081 -26.57 -36.84 -23.77
N GLN A 1082 -26.44 -36.43 -22.50
CA GLN A 1082 -27.40 -36.71 -21.43
C GLN A 1082 -28.23 -35.47 -21.06
N ILE A 1083 -29.33 -35.68 -20.35
CA ILE A 1083 -30.15 -34.59 -19.79
C ILE A 1083 -29.39 -33.99 -18.60
N ALA A 1084 -29.19 -32.67 -18.62
CA ALA A 1084 -28.51 -31.96 -17.54
C ALA A 1084 -29.36 -31.94 -16.25
N GLN A 1085 -29.07 -32.85 -15.31
CA GLN A 1085 -29.68 -32.90 -13.99
C GLN A 1085 -28.59 -32.83 -12.89
N PRO A 1086 -28.86 -32.12 -11.78
CA PRO A 1086 -27.93 -32.09 -10.65
C PRO A 1086 -27.90 -33.46 -9.94
N ASP A 1087 -26.72 -33.86 -9.47
CA ASP A 1087 -26.55 -35.06 -8.66
C ASP A 1087 -27.07 -34.81 -7.23
N LEU A 1088 -28.15 -35.51 -6.87
CA LEU A 1088 -28.81 -35.37 -5.58
C LEU A 1088 -27.89 -35.70 -4.40
N ASN A 1089 -26.92 -36.60 -4.57
CA ASN A 1089 -25.99 -36.99 -3.51
C ASN A 1089 -24.95 -35.89 -3.21
N LEU A 1090 -24.71 -34.99 -4.16
CA LEU A 1090 -23.72 -33.92 -4.04
C LEU A 1090 -24.33 -32.57 -3.66
N LEU A 1091 -25.67 -32.44 -3.64
CA LEU A 1091 -26.33 -31.19 -3.31
C LEU A 1091 -25.97 -30.71 -1.90
N ASP A 1092 -26.08 -31.58 -0.90
CA ASP A 1092 -25.80 -31.20 0.48
C ASP A 1092 -24.30 -31.03 0.73
N GLU A 1093 -23.45 -31.86 0.09
CA GLU A 1093 -21.99 -31.69 0.09
C GLU A 1093 -21.60 -30.30 -0.43
N PHE A 1094 -22.15 -29.88 -1.58
CA PHE A 1094 -21.81 -28.59 -2.18
C PHE A 1094 -22.47 -27.39 -1.48
N LYS A 1095 -23.61 -27.54 -0.80
CA LYS A 1095 -24.14 -26.49 0.08
C LYS A 1095 -23.18 -26.19 1.22
N ILE A 1096 -22.75 -27.23 1.95
CA ILE A 1096 -21.77 -27.10 3.04
C ILE A 1096 -20.43 -26.53 2.50
N THR A 1097 -19.99 -27.01 1.33
CA THR A 1097 -18.77 -26.50 0.70
C THR A 1097 -18.89 -25.02 0.33
N MET A 1098 -20.03 -24.58 -0.20
CA MET A 1098 -20.29 -23.18 -0.55
C MET A 1098 -20.32 -22.27 0.68
N GLU A 1099 -20.98 -22.69 1.76
CA GLU A 1099 -21.03 -21.94 3.03
C GLU A 1099 -19.62 -21.78 3.62
N SER A 1100 -18.86 -22.88 3.70
CA SER A 1100 -17.47 -22.88 4.17
C SER A 1100 -16.58 -21.96 3.32
N PHE A 1101 -16.72 -22.05 2.00
CA PHE A 1101 -16.01 -21.17 1.06
C PHE A 1101 -16.37 -19.70 1.27
N GLY A 1102 -17.64 -19.37 1.50
CA GLY A 1102 -18.10 -18.01 1.79
C GLY A 1102 -17.50 -17.45 3.10
N GLU A 1103 -17.42 -18.27 4.15
CA GLU A 1103 -16.75 -17.90 5.41
C GLU A 1103 -15.25 -17.60 5.21
N ASP A 1104 -14.55 -18.45 4.46
CA ASP A 1104 -13.12 -18.28 4.17
C ASP A 1104 -12.86 -17.05 3.29
N LEU A 1105 -13.68 -16.83 2.25
CA LEU A 1105 -13.59 -15.65 1.41
C LEU A 1105 -13.85 -14.37 2.22
N MET A 1106 -14.84 -14.37 3.10
CA MET A 1106 -15.13 -13.23 3.99
C MET A 1106 -13.95 -12.94 4.91
N ARG A 1107 -13.27 -13.98 5.42
CA ARG A 1107 -12.05 -13.82 6.22
C ARG A 1107 -10.95 -13.14 5.41
N ILE A 1108 -10.71 -13.58 4.18
CA ILE A 1108 -9.74 -12.95 3.25
C ILE A 1108 -10.11 -11.48 3.01
N CYS A 1109 -11.40 -11.16 2.77
CA CYS A 1109 -11.86 -9.78 2.56
C CYS A 1109 -11.65 -8.87 3.77
N LYS A 1110 -11.76 -9.40 5.00
CA LYS A 1110 -11.50 -8.66 6.25
C LYS A 1110 -10.00 -8.45 6.48
N LEU A 1111 -9.16 -9.43 6.12
CA LEU A 1111 -7.70 -9.33 6.28
C LEU A 1111 -7.07 -8.34 5.29
N ASN A 1112 -7.64 -8.20 4.10
CA ASN A 1112 -7.07 -7.38 3.02
C ASN A 1112 -7.79 -6.04 2.81
N THR A 1113 -8.62 -5.58 3.77
CA THR A 1113 -9.18 -4.22 3.69
C THR A 1113 -8.14 -3.17 4.10
N LEU A 1114 -8.13 -2.03 3.41
CA LEU A 1114 -7.33 -0.87 3.81
C LEU A 1114 -8.05 0.00 4.85
N SER A 1115 -9.35 -0.22 5.04
CA SER A 1115 -10.13 0.43 6.09
C SER A 1115 -9.88 -0.25 7.44
N ARG A 1116 -9.70 0.54 8.49
CA ARG A 1116 -9.55 0.06 9.87
C ARG A 1116 -10.87 0.04 10.66
N LYS A 1117 -12.00 0.40 10.04
CA LYS A 1117 -13.33 0.27 10.67
C LYS A 1117 -13.67 -1.22 10.88
N LYS A 1118 -14.03 -1.61 12.11
CA LYS A 1118 -14.29 -2.99 12.53
C LYS A 1118 -15.24 -3.78 11.62
N ASN A 1119 -16.23 -3.11 11.00
CA ASN A 1119 -17.26 -3.74 10.17
C ASN A 1119 -17.02 -3.64 8.65
N ARG A 1120 -15.88 -3.10 8.21
CA ARG A 1120 -15.60 -2.92 6.78
C ARG A 1120 -14.75 -4.08 6.26
N HIS A 1121 -15.23 -4.72 5.21
CA HIS A 1121 -14.50 -5.72 4.44
C HIS A 1121 -14.54 -5.35 2.95
N LEU A 1122 -13.68 -5.98 2.15
CA LEU A 1122 -13.78 -5.91 0.69
C LEU A 1122 -15.09 -6.55 0.21
N SER A 1123 -15.69 -6.03 -0.86
CA SER A 1123 -16.82 -6.70 -1.50
C SER A 1123 -16.41 -8.07 -2.06
N GLU A 1124 -17.39 -8.92 -2.33
CA GLU A 1124 -17.16 -10.21 -2.98
C GLU A 1124 -16.47 -10.03 -4.35
N THR A 1125 -16.91 -9.03 -5.12
CA THR A 1125 -16.36 -8.67 -6.43
C THR A 1125 -14.94 -8.11 -6.36
N GLU A 1126 -14.60 -7.32 -5.32
CA GLU A 1126 -13.23 -6.84 -5.08
C GLU A 1126 -12.27 -8.02 -4.90
N ALA A 1127 -12.63 -9.01 -4.08
CA ALA A 1127 -11.81 -10.22 -3.89
C ALA A 1127 -11.79 -11.10 -5.14
N PHE A 1128 -12.92 -11.29 -5.80
CA PHE A 1128 -13.03 -12.09 -7.02
C PHE A 1128 -12.20 -11.52 -8.20
N MET A 1129 -12.10 -10.20 -8.29
CA MET A 1129 -11.32 -9.48 -9.31
C MET A 1129 -9.85 -9.28 -8.91
N GLY A 1130 -9.52 -9.32 -7.62
CA GLY A 1130 -8.18 -8.99 -7.10
C GLY A 1130 -7.92 -7.49 -7.05
N VAL A 1131 -8.95 -6.69 -6.76
CA VAL A 1131 -8.86 -5.22 -6.77
C VAL A 1131 -9.28 -4.66 -5.42
N ILE A 1132 -8.56 -3.64 -4.95
CA ILE A 1132 -8.93 -2.88 -3.75
C ILE A 1132 -9.30 -1.46 -4.16
N THR A 1133 -10.59 -1.15 -4.06
CA THR A 1133 -11.09 0.18 -4.40
C THR A 1133 -10.79 1.22 -3.31
N ASP A 1134 -10.59 0.78 -2.07
CA ASP A 1134 -10.20 1.65 -0.96
C ASP A 1134 -8.86 2.34 -1.27
N THR A 1135 -8.71 3.59 -0.82
CA THR A 1135 -7.57 4.45 -1.17
C THR A 1135 -6.72 4.72 0.07
N THR A 1136 -5.40 4.82 -0.09
CA THR A 1136 -4.47 5.06 1.02
C THR A 1136 -3.24 5.86 0.58
N SER A 1137 -2.72 6.69 1.49
CA SER A 1137 -1.52 7.49 1.24
C SER A 1137 -0.24 6.65 1.09
N ASP A 1138 -0.24 5.41 1.60
CA ASP A 1138 0.88 4.48 1.39
C ASP A 1138 0.63 3.56 0.19
N LYS A 1139 1.10 4.01 -0.98
CA LYS A 1139 0.98 3.26 -2.24
C LYS A 1139 1.64 1.87 -2.19
N LYS A 1140 2.74 1.69 -1.43
CA LYS A 1140 3.41 0.39 -1.33
C LYS A 1140 2.57 -0.58 -0.50
N LEU A 1141 1.98 -0.11 0.61
CA LEU A 1141 1.04 -0.90 1.40
C LEU A 1141 -0.14 -1.39 0.55
N LYS A 1142 -0.81 -0.48 -0.20
CA LYS A 1142 -1.91 -0.88 -1.11
C LYS A 1142 -1.48 -1.97 -2.08
N LYS A 1143 -0.31 -1.83 -2.69
CA LYS A 1143 0.23 -2.84 -3.61
C LYS A 1143 0.44 -4.17 -2.90
N SER A 1144 1.16 -4.20 -1.77
CA SER A 1144 1.40 -5.43 -1.01
C SER A 1144 0.10 -6.10 -0.54
N THR A 1145 -0.92 -5.32 -0.15
CA THR A 1145 -2.24 -5.86 0.22
C THR A 1145 -2.98 -6.45 -0.99
N VAL A 1146 -2.88 -5.84 -2.18
CA VAL A 1146 -3.42 -6.42 -3.42
C VAL A 1146 -2.70 -7.73 -3.75
N ASP A 1147 -1.36 -7.75 -3.70
CA ASP A 1147 -0.57 -8.96 -4.01
C ASP A 1147 -0.95 -10.12 -3.05
N LYS A 1148 -1.14 -9.82 -1.75
CA LYS A 1148 -1.62 -10.80 -0.75
C LYS A 1148 -3.05 -11.28 -1.02
N LEU A 1149 -3.96 -10.36 -1.39
CA LEU A 1149 -5.33 -10.70 -1.75
C LEU A 1149 -5.36 -11.66 -2.94
N GLU A 1150 -4.58 -11.39 -3.98
CA GLU A 1150 -4.47 -12.24 -5.17
C GLU A 1150 -3.92 -13.63 -4.81
N GLU A 1151 -2.85 -13.73 -4.03
CA GLU A 1151 -2.28 -15.02 -3.59
C GLU A 1151 -3.29 -15.85 -2.77
N GLN A 1152 -3.98 -15.22 -1.82
CA GLN A 1152 -4.98 -15.88 -0.95
C GLN A 1152 -6.26 -16.27 -1.70
N THR A 1153 -6.69 -15.47 -2.67
CA THR A 1153 -7.87 -15.80 -3.48
C THR A 1153 -7.54 -16.87 -4.51
N GLU A 1154 -6.37 -16.82 -5.16
CA GLU A 1154 -5.89 -17.89 -6.04
C GLU A 1154 -5.83 -19.23 -5.30
N ALA A 1155 -5.26 -19.21 -4.10
CA ALA A 1155 -5.25 -20.32 -3.16
C ALA A 1155 -6.63 -20.95 -2.91
N LEU A 1156 -7.56 -20.13 -2.45
CA LEU A 1156 -8.92 -20.56 -2.12
C LEU A 1156 -9.65 -21.07 -3.36
N PHE A 1157 -9.50 -20.39 -4.50
CA PHE A 1157 -10.17 -20.74 -5.76
C PHE A 1157 -9.63 -22.04 -6.36
N ASP A 1158 -8.33 -22.30 -6.28
CA ASP A 1158 -7.75 -23.57 -6.72
C ASP A 1158 -8.15 -24.74 -5.82
N SER A 1159 -8.20 -24.54 -4.50
CA SER A 1159 -8.75 -25.55 -3.57
C SER A 1159 -10.21 -25.87 -3.91
N LEU A 1160 -11.04 -24.84 -4.14
CA LEU A 1160 -12.44 -25.03 -4.52
C LEU A 1160 -12.55 -25.78 -5.86
N ARG A 1161 -11.73 -25.45 -6.87
CA ARG A 1161 -11.72 -26.17 -8.15
C ARG A 1161 -11.38 -27.65 -7.96
N ALA A 1162 -10.39 -27.96 -7.12
CA ALA A 1162 -10.02 -29.35 -6.82
C ALA A 1162 -11.15 -30.11 -6.11
N GLY A 1163 -11.81 -29.47 -5.14
CA GLY A 1163 -12.97 -30.04 -4.42
C GLY A 1163 -14.18 -30.31 -5.33
N ILE A 1164 -14.53 -29.37 -6.22
CA ILE A 1164 -15.61 -29.56 -7.19
C ILE A 1164 -15.27 -30.69 -8.16
N ILE A 1165 -14.03 -30.79 -8.64
CA ILE A 1165 -13.61 -31.84 -9.58
C ILE A 1165 -13.56 -33.22 -8.89
N GLY A 1166 -13.32 -33.28 -7.58
CA GLY A 1166 -13.34 -34.53 -6.80
C GLY A 1166 -12.03 -35.31 -6.81
N PHE A 1167 -10.88 -34.64 -6.92
CA PHE A 1167 -9.56 -35.29 -6.84
C PHE A 1167 -9.36 -35.92 -5.45
N ARG A 1168 -9.40 -37.25 -5.37
CA ARG A 1168 -8.76 -38.02 -4.29
C ARG A 1168 -7.41 -38.52 -4.78
N ASP A 1169 -6.43 -38.46 -3.89
CA ASP A 1169 -5.04 -38.84 -4.10
C ASP A 1169 -4.92 -40.33 -4.39
N GLU A 1170 -5.08 -40.73 -5.66
CA GLU A 1170 -4.78 -42.09 -6.11
C GLU A 1170 -3.58 -42.05 -7.05
N ARG A 1171 -2.44 -42.49 -6.51
CA ARG A 1171 -1.30 -43.00 -7.28
C ARG A 1171 -1.75 -44.24 -8.06
N SER A 1172 -2.38 -44.06 -9.22
CA SER A 1172 -2.55 -45.15 -10.19
C SER A 1172 -2.21 -44.62 -11.59
N GLY A 1173 -1.12 -45.16 -12.13
CA GLY A 1173 -0.68 -44.88 -13.48
C GLY A 1173 -1.60 -45.56 -14.48
N TYR A 1174 -2.17 -44.78 -15.39
CA TYR A 1174 -2.52 -45.25 -16.72
C TYR A 1174 -2.13 -44.15 -17.72
N GLU A 1175 -1.15 -44.50 -18.54
CA GLU A 1175 -0.72 -43.74 -19.72
C GLU A 1175 -1.76 -43.86 -20.84
N SER A 1176 -1.89 -42.80 -21.64
CA SER A 1176 -2.00 -42.80 -23.12
C SER A 1176 -2.89 -41.65 -23.62
N ASP A 1177 -2.30 -40.73 -24.39
CA ASP A 1177 -3.04 -39.80 -25.26
C ASP A 1177 -3.24 -40.46 -26.62
N THR A 1178 -4.50 -40.54 -27.06
CA THR A 1178 -4.81 -40.53 -28.49
C THR A 1178 -6.07 -39.71 -28.71
N ILE A 1179 -5.97 -38.58 -29.42
CA ILE A 1179 -7.14 -37.93 -30.00
C ILE A 1179 -7.56 -38.81 -31.18
N MET A 1180 -8.58 -39.64 -30.98
CA MET A 1180 -9.25 -40.39 -32.03
C MET A 1180 -10.61 -39.77 -32.32
N LEU A 1181 -10.89 -39.58 -33.60
CA LEU A 1181 -12.11 -38.96 -34.15
C LEU A 1181 -13.35 -39.86 -34.11
N ASP A 1182 -13.38 -40.90 -33.27
CA ASP A 1182 -14.57 -41.70 -32.94
C ASP A 1182 -14.35 -42.29 -31.53
N THR A 1183 -14.95 -41.71 -30.50
CA THR A 1183 -14.77 -42.14 -29.10
C THR A 1183 -15.84 -43.15 -28.67
N ASP A 1184 -15.40 -44.32 -28.21
CA ASP A 1184 -16.23 -45.31 -27.49
C ASP A 1184 -16.76 -44.67 -26.18
N PRO A 1185 -18.08 -44.65 -25.93
CA PRO A 1185 -18.65 -44.12 -24.67
C PRO A 1185 -18.20 -44.85 -23.40
N LYS A 1186 -17.44 -45.95 -23.50
CA LYS A 1186 -16.80 -46.65 -22.37
C LYS A 1186 -15.37 -46.21 -22.06
N ASP A 1187 -14.82 -45.23 -22.77
CA ASP A 1187 -13.48 -44.69 -22.49
C ASP A 1187 -13.42 -44.04 -21.09
N PRO A 1188 -12.51 -44.47 -20.20
CA PRO A 1188 -12.33 -43.89 -18.87
C PRO A 1188 -12.15 -42.37 -18.85
N ILE A 1189 -11.55 -41.78 -19.90
CA ILE A 1189 -11.33 -40.33 -20.01
C ILE A 1189 -12.64 -39.59 -20.27
N VAL A 1190 -13.50 -40.16 -21.12
CA VAL A 1190 -14.83 -39.61 -21.41
C VAL A 1190 -15.71 -39.70 -20.16
N ILE A 1191 -15.70 -40.84 -19.46
CA ILE A 1191 -16.43 -41.04 -18.20
C ILE A 1191 -16.00 -40.02 -17.14
N GLU A 1192 -14.69 -39.83 -16.96
CA GLU A 1192 -14.17 -38.86 -15.98
C GLU A 1192 -14.49 -37.42 -16.39
N ARG A 1193 -14.42 -37.08 -17.68
CA ARG A 1193 -14.87 -35.76 -18.17
C ARG A 1193 -16.36 -35.53 -17.90
N GLU A 1194 -17.22 -36.50 -18.18
CA GLU A 1194 -18.66 -36.41 -17.91
C GLU A 1194 -18.96 -36.28 -16.43
N ARG A 1195 -18.26 -37.04 -15.58
CA ARG A 1195 -18.32 -36.93 -14.12
C ARG A 1195 -17.97 -35.53 -13.65
N GLN A 1196 -16.87 -34.95 -14.16
CA GLN A 1196 -16.45 -33.58 -13.81
C GLN A 1196 -17.48 -32.55 -14.27
N ILE A 1197 -18.08 -32.71 -15.46
CA ILE A 1197 -19.17 -31.85 -15.95
C ILE A 1197 -20.38 -31.94 -15.01
N ASN A 1198 -20.80 -33.14 -14.59
CA ASN A 1198 -21.94 -33.32 -13.69
C ASN A 1198 -21.68 -32.70 -12.31
N ARG A 1199 -20.51 -32.94 -11.70
CA ARG A 1199 -20.12 -32.31 -10.42
C ARG A 1199 -20.15 -30.78 -10.52
N ALA A 1200 -19.52 -30.21 -11.55
CA ALA A 1200 -19.50 -28.76 -11.73
C ALA A 1200 -20.89 -28.16 -12.05
N TYR A 1201 -21.74 -28.89 -12.77
CA TYR A 1201 -23.14 -28.51 -13.01
C TYR A 1201 -23.96 -28.51 -11.72
N THR A 1202 -23.74 -29.51 -10.86
CA THR A 1202 -24.40 -29.58 -9.55
C THR A 1202 -23.96 -28.43 -8.65
N ALA A 1203 -22.66 -28.10 -8.63
CA ALA A 1203 -22.14 -26.92 -7.91
C ALA A 1203 -22.74 -25.61 -8.45
N TRP A 1204 -22.83 -25.42 -9.76
CA TRP A 1204 -23.52 -24.28 -10.37
C TRP A 1204 -24.99 -24.21 -9.92
N HIS A 1205 -25.69 -25.36 -9.91
CA HIS A 1205 -27.08 -25.44 -9.49
C HIS A 1205 -27.28 -25.03 -8.02
N VAL A 1206 -26.40 -25.46 -7.12
CA VAL A 1206 -26.39 -25.04 -5.70
C VAL A 1206 -26.23 -23.53 -5.59
N ALA A 1207 -25.26 -22.94 -6.31
CA ALA A 1207 -25.03 -21.49 -6.31
C ALA A 1207 -26.25 -20.70 -6.77
N THR A 1208 -26.90 -21.13 -7.86
CA THR A 1208 -28.10 -20.45 -8.41
C THR A 1208 -29.36 -20.63 -7.55
N SER A 1209 -29.37 -21.66 -6.69
CA SER A 1209 -30.47 -21.96 -5.79
C SER A 1209 -30.30 -21.34 -4.40
N ALA A 1210 -29.13 -20.77 -4.11
CA ALA A 1210 -28.83 -20.10 -2.84
C ALA A 1210 -29.78 -18.91 -2.60
N GLU A 1211 -29.97 -18.56 -1.33
CA GLU A 1211 -30.75 -17.38 -0.96
C GLU A 1211 -30.09 -16.11 -1.54
N PRO A 1212 -30.88 -15.12 -1.99
CA PRO A 1212 -30.34 -13.81 -2.35
C PRO A 1212 -29.47 -13.28 -1.22
N GLN A 1213 -28.47 -12.45 -1.54
CA GLN A 1213 -27.57 -11.82 -0.56
C GLN A 1213 -26.56 -12.75 0.13
N THR A 1214 -26.54 -14.05 -0.20
CA THR A 1214 -25.54 -14.99 0.33
C THR A 1214 -24.14 -14.63 -0.16
N PHE A 1215 -23.27 -14.18 0.76
CA PHE A 1215 -21.89 -13.82 0.45
C PHE A 1215 -21.08 -15.05 0.02
N GLY A 1216 -20.37 -14.94 -1.11
CA GLY A 1216 -19.55 -16.02 -1.66
C GLY A 1216 -20.28 -16.92 -2.66
N ALA A 1217 -21.62 -16.87 -2.71
CA ALA A 1217 -22.40 -17.70 -3.63
C ALA A 1217 -22.12 -17.38 -5.11
N HIS A 1218 -21.87 -16.10 -5.44
CA HIS A 1218 -21.57 -15.69 -6.81
C HIS A 1218 -20.20 -16.18 -7.24
N SER A 1219 -19.18 -15.97 -6.41
CA SER A 1219 -17.81 -16.43 -6.64
C SER A 1219 -17.76 -17.95 -6.77
N PHE A 1220 -18.45 -18.68 -5.89
CA PHE A 1220 -18.58 -20.14 -5.96
C PHE A 1220 -19.23 -20.57 -7.29
N GLY A 1221 -20.34 -19.93 -7.66
CA GLY A 1221 -21.04 -20.19 -8.92
C GLY A 1221 -20.17 -19.93 -10.15
N PHE A 1222 -19.52 -18.76 -10.24
CA PHE A 1222 -18.68 -18.42 -11.39
C PHE A 1222 -17.40 -19.28 -11.49
N ILE A 1223 -16.87 -19.78 -10.36
CA ILE A 1223 -15.77 -20.77 -10.38
C ILE A 1223 -16.27 -22.11 -10.91
N ALA A 1224 -17.43 -22.60 -10.44
CA ALA A 1224 -18.06 -23.80 -10.98
C ALA A 1224 -18.35 -23.66 -12.49
N LEU A 1225 -18.81 -22.48 -12.92
CA LEU A 1225 -19.05 -22.15 -14.32
C LEU A 1225 -17.76 -22.17 -15.15
N SER A 1226 -16.66 -21.62 -14.61
CA SER A 1226 -15.36 -21.69 -15.27
C SER A 1226 -14.91 -23.14 -15.51
N ILE A 1227 -15.21 -24.06 -14.59
CA ILE A 1227 -14.90 -25.49 -14.76
C ILE A 1227 -15.74 -26.06 -15.90
N LEU A 1228 -17.06 -25.85 -15.90
CA LEU A 1228 -17.98 -26.29 -16.95
C LEU A 1228 -17.54 -25.85 -18.33
N LEU A 1229 -17.29 -24.54 -18.50
CA LEU A 1229 -16.92 -23.95 -19.79
C LEU A 1229 -15.56 -24.42 -20.30
N SER A 1230 -14.64 -24.84 -19.40
CA SER A 1230 -13.35 -25.42 -19.79
C SER A 1230 -13.45 -26.89 -20.24
N ARG A 1231 -14.61 -27.53 -20.01
CA ARG A 1231 -14.87 -28.95 -20.29
C ARG A 1231 -15.87 -29.16 -21.42
N PHE A 1232 -16.53 -28.11 -21.91
CA PHE A 1232 -17.29 -28.10 -23.16
C PHE A 1232 -16.34 -28.07 -24.37
#